data_AF-A0A419DM91-F1
#
_entry.id   AF-A0A419DM91-F1
#
_cell.length_a   1.000
_cell.length_b   1.000
_cell.length_c   1.000
_cell.angle_alpha   90.00
_cell.angle_beta   90.00
_cell.angle_gamma   90.00
#
_symmetry.space_group_name_H-M   'P 1'
#
loop_
_entity.id
_entity.type
_entity.pdbx_description
1 polymer ?
#
loop_
_entity_poly.entity_id
_entity_poly.type
_entity_poly.pdbx_seq_one_letter_code
_entity_poly.pdbx_strand_id
1 'polypeptide(L)'
;MNTTLFTKTLKMLVSFILVLGIFVSYSPSLEAATTKATTYRLSTDTYLYDKTTSSRKRLLTIKTGTIVSSTYESTSGYFRRVSYNGKTGYVASKYLAAYDKKETIKGQRFLVSKKTALHTAASTTAPVITTLNEQDAYYSSQKITNSVGEVWYRVKYDGKTGYARFLNAQPISYTRLAKTTLKTTDGYILRQYAGTAYPRQLVVPTGTSLQTTGRIGDWYNVTYAGKSGYMHKAAFVGSSKQDVTTIPETAFKTKTALALYDATDGTKRPLITIPSGTIVKSTARSGLYHRVTYNGKTGYALTASLTEYTATVKLASSRFLLSNAVAIKASPSSSSTTIASLQTGNVYYTTSLVTNSIGQQWHKVSKDGRTGYVQVNQGKAIKYYTVHDLSLKTTTATALHSYAGPSYGVVKTIPSGTVIKIQGKIGNWYKVSYDGKSGYASGATFTDHVTTQSIPTTDFELKTDVAVKAAPKASATTITTFKTNDIYQTNQLVTNGSSKWHRVTKDGQTGYLPVDQGTPVSYTSENIAMKTTATTALRTYAGNSYATTATIPSGTNVQVIGKIQDWYKVSASGKTGYVPADTMTELITKKTLSASRFVLSKSVDVKKTHHSTADTLTTLTASDVYYTTQLVTNGRSEQWHRMNINGKTGYVRVNQGTPIAYSAVSATKYKTSSSTPLRSYAGPSYGAVTTIPSGTIVTVTGQIGTWMKITYAGKSGYASASTLNEFTETKTIPEARFLLDASIAVKSDAKDSASTIATLNKGNVYTTKTLVVTSANGQWHQVTINGKTGYIKLGQPTSAIGYEPIEKSFVRATGTTLLRSYVGDAYQPVASVSLNTVLPVTGKIGNWYEVSYEGKTLYAYNGTLVMTSSKLNIYNSVATPFTFDSFISAQMKLNPPPQTDLYASKLMYVSADYVRLGGALDPVNGTIATVTATTPLNIRSGATTASHVYGQFKPQAMIKVYQNVSGFYTTYPRIYTSTTRYSTIYWLNALEADVRNAADPLKVDRQSSAYYQFLDLSKSTGATAATLNKILATKGIFGKCSTGSCGQAFIDAGAKYSLNEAYLISHALLETGNGSSKLATGVSWNGRTVYNMYGIGAYDYDAINTGAAYAYSQGWFTPEAAIIGGAEFISTKYVHNQYDQNTLYKMRWSPMRPGVHQYATDMGWAVKQTTQIYNLYQQMESYTAVFDIPVFAR
;
A
#
# COMPACT_ATOMS: atom_id res chain seq x y z
N MET A 1 -38.40 -3.87 -25.25
CA MET A 1 -37.04 -3.69 -24.69
C MET A 1 -36.37 -5.05 -24.60
N ASN A 2 -35.06 -5.12 -24.90
CA ASN A 2 -34.13 -6.25 -24.76
C ASN A 2 -34.71 -7.69 -24.69
N THR A 3 -34.88 -8.28 -25.88
CA THR A 3 -34.98 -9.72 -26.10
C THR A 3 -33.59 -10.36 -26.26
N THR A 4 -33.34 -11.53 -25.66
CA THR A 4 -32.38 -12.51 -26.19
C THR A 4 -32.83 -13.93 -25.82
N LEU A 5 -32.91 -14.80 -26.83
CA LEU A 5 -33.20 -16.23 -26.67
C LEU A 5 -31.96 -17.08 -27.02
N PHE A 6 -31.81 -18.18 -26.29
CA PHE A 6 -31.30 -19.49 -26.72
C PHE A 6 -30.20 -19.63 -27.81
N THR A 7 -29.05 -20.15 -27.35
CA THR A 7 -28.24 -21.24 -27.94
C THR A 7 -27.37 -21.07 -29.20
N LYS A 8 -26.19 -21.71 -29.11
CA LYS A 8 -25.10 -21.81 -30.11
C LYS A 8 -25.46 -22.71 -31.30
N THR A 9 -24.94 -22.37 -32.49
CA THR A 9 -24.06 -23.19 -33.39
C THR A 9 -23.96 -22.45 -34.76
N LEU A 10 -23.00 -22.60 -35.69
CA LEU A 10 -21.62 -23.10 -35.78
C LEU A 10 -21.29 -23.15 -37.31
N LYS A 11 -20.10 -22.70 -37.75
CA LYS A 11 -19.42 -22.93 -39.06
C LYS A 11 -19.85 -22.17 -40.36
N MET A 12 -18.81 -21.68 -41.05
CA MET A 12 -18.57 -21.65 -42.53
C MET A 12 -19.41 -20.69 -43.43
N LEU A 13 -18.98 -20.26 -44.64
CA LEU A 13 -17.66 -20.06 -45.31
C LEU A 13 -17.92 -19.38 -46.70
N VAL A 14 -16.88 -18.90 -47.42
CA VAL A 14 -16.86 -18.53 -48.88
C VAL A 14 -17.57 -17.20 -49.26
N SER A 15 -17.04 -16.26 -50.07
CA SER A 15 -15.65 -15.90 -50.49
C SER A 15 -15.59 -14.36 -50.74
N PHE A 16 -15.30 -13.66 -51.87
CA PHE A 16 -14.76 -13.86 -53.24
C PHE A 16 -14.57 -12.44 -53.89
N ILE A 17 -13.66 -12.05 -54.81
CA ILE A 17 -12.24 -12.35 -55.12
C ILE A 17 -11.68 -11.26 -56.13
N LEU A 18 -10.38 -11.27 -56.49
CA LEU A 18 -9.64 -10.37 -57.44
C LEU A 18 -9.44 -8.88 -56.97
N VAL A 19 -8.47 -8.03 -57.36
CA VAL A 19 -7.06 -8.03 -57.94
C VAL A 19 -6.88 -6.63 -58.58
N LEU A 20 -5.77 -5.87 -58.60
CA LEU A 20 -4.32 -5.98 -58.24
C LEU A 20 -3.83 -4.55 -57.85
N GLY A 21 -2.65 -4.25 -57.28
CA GLY A 21 -1.56 -4.99 -56.64
C GLY A 21 -0.22 -4.19 -56.66
N ILE A 22 0.89 -4.78 -56.19
CA ILE A 22 2.30 -4.26 -56.28
C ILE A 22 2.59 -3.08 -55.31
N PHE A 23 3.67 -2.99 -54.49
CA PHE A 23 4.96 -3.73 -54.34
C PHE A 23 5.46 -3.73 -52.86
N VAL A 24 6.39 -4.65 -52.49
CA VAL A 24 7.38 -4.56 -51.35
C VAL A 24 6.83 -4.57 -49.90
N SER A 25 7.30 -5.36 -48.90
CA SER A 25 8.34 -6.42 -48.82
C SER A 25 8.29 -7.29 -47.54
N TYR A 26 8.67 -8.57 -47.65
CA TYR A 26 9.30 -9.48 -46.63
C TYR A 26 8.59 -9.78 -45.27
N SER A 27 8.76 -10.94 -44.60
CA SER A 27 9.10 -12.33 -44.98
C SER A 27 8.98 -13.25 -43.72
N PRO A 28 8.73 -14.57 -43.85
CA PRO A 28 8.65 -15.49 -42.71
C PRO A 28 10.02 -15.96 -42.19
N SER A 29 10.12 -16.32 -40.90
CA SER A 29 11.33 -16.88 -40.29
C SER A 29 11.51 -18.37 -40.59
N LEU A 30 12.47 -18.70 -41.46
CA LEU A 30 12.83 -20.07 -41.82
C LEU A 30 13.74 -20.76 -40.78
N GLU A 31 13.63 -22.08 -40.69
CA GLU A 31 14.51 -22.95 -39.90
C GLU A 31 15.90 -23.11 -40.56
N ALA A 32 16.97 -23.24 -39.76
CA ALA A 32 18.35 -23.36 -40.24
C ALA A 32 18.92 -24.78 -40.09
N ALA A 33 19.51 -25.32 -41.15
CA ALA A 33 20.16 -26.64 -41.17
C ALA A 33 21.69 -26.51 -41.34
N THR A 34 22.47 -27.49 -40.84
CA THR A 34 23.94 -27.45 -40.87
C THR A 34 24.54 -28.54 -41.76
N THR A 35 25.61 -28.20 -42.49
CA THR A 35 26.00 -28.89 -43.74
C THR A 35 26.98 -30.06 -43.60
N LYS A 36 27.23 -30.56 -42.38
CA LYS A 36 27.94 -31.83 -42.15
C LYS A 36 27.24 -32.69 -41.12
N ALA A 37 27.16 -33.99 -41.41
CA ALA A 37 26.63 -34.98 -40.49
C ALA A 37 27.64 -35.29 -39.38
N THR A 38 27.24 -35.07 -38.13
CA THR A 38 28.05 -35.44 -36.94
C THR A 38 27.54 -36.78 -36.40
N THR A 39 28.45 -37.69 -36.04
CA THR A 39 28.10 -38.99 -35.44
C THR A 39 28.09 -38.93 -33.91
N TYR A 40 26.95 -39.28 -33.32
CA TYR A 40 26.72 -39.32 -31.88
C TYR A 40 26.42 -40.76 -31.43
N ARG A 41 26.74 -41.07 -30.17
CA ARG A 41 26.34 -42.28 -29.47
C ARG A 41 25.33 -41.93 -28.38
N LEU A 42 24.27 -42.73 -28.23
CA LEU A 42 23.26 -42.51 -27.18
C LEU A 42 23.82 -42.84 -25.79
N SER A 43 23.57 -41.97 -24.81
CA SER A 43 23.97 -42.16 -23.41
C SER A 43 22.93 -42.88 -22.55
N THR A 44 21.69 -43.01 -23.02
CA THR A 44 20.61 -43.77 -22.34
C THR A 44 19.52 -44.20 -23.33
N ASP A 45 18.60 -45.06 -22.89
CA ASP A 45 17.42 -45.48 -23.65
C ASP A 45 16.47 -44.29 -23.79
N THR A 46 16.04 -43.98 -25.01
CA THR A 46 15.23 -42.79 -25.28
C THR A 46 14.26 -43.00 -26.43
N TYR A 47 13.39 -42.03 -26.65
CA TYR A 47 12.31 -42.14 -27.63
C TYR A 47 12.58 -41.24 -28.84
N LEU A 48 12.33 -41.78 -30.04
CA LEU A 48 12.25 -40.99 -31.26
C LEU A 48 10.83 -40.43 -31.37
N TYR A 49 10.69 -39.12 -31.50
CA TYR A 49 9.39 -38.44 -31.58
C TYR A 49 9.10 -37.89 -32.97
N ASP A 50 7.82 -37.79 -33.33
CA ASP A 50 7.36 -37.19 -34.59
C ASP A 50 7.61 -35.66 -34.65
N LYS A 51 7.47 -34.97 -33.52
CA LYS A 51 7.74 -33.53 -33.35
C LYS A 51 8.32 -33.22 -31.97
N THR A 52 8.69 -31.96 -31.75
CA THR A 52 9.32 -31.47 -30.51
C THR A 52 8.32 -31.04 -29.41
N THR A 53 7.08 -30.67 -29.77
CA THR A 53 6.07 -30.11 -28.86
C THR A 53 5.51 -31.12 -27.84
N SER A 54 4.69 -30.65 -26.88
CA SER A 54 4.07 -31.50 -25.85
C SER A 54 3.09 -32.55 -26.40
N SER A 55 2.46 -32.32 -27.55
CA SER A 55 1.55 -33.24 -28.24
C SER A 55 2.24 -34.26 -29.17
N ARG A 56 3.54 -34.50 -28.95
CA ARG A 56 4.37 -35.42 -29.75
C ARG A 56 4.02 -36.90 -29.51
N LYS A 57 4.00 -37.68 -30.59
CA LYS A 57 3.83 -39.13 -30.57
C LYS A 57 5.19 -39.83 -30.63
N ARG A 58 5.35 -40.92 -29.87
CA ARG A 58 6.53 -41.79 -29.94
C ARG A 58 6.49 -42.61 -31.24
N LEU A 59 7.50 -42.45 -32.09
CA LEU A 59 7.67 -43.23 -33.32
C LEU A 59 8.30 -44.62 -33.07
N LEU A 60 9.26 -44.68 -32.15
CA LEU A 60 9.93 -45.88 -31.64
C LEU A 60 10.81 -45.55 -30.40
N THR A 61 11.46 -46.56 -29.84
CA THR A 61 12.52 -46.42 -28.81
C THR A 61 13.89 -46.68 -29.45
N ILE A 62 14.89 -45.87 -29.13
CA ILE A 62 16.30 -46.06 -29.50
C ILE A 62 17.07 -46.44 -28.23
N LYS A 63 17.97 -47.42 -28.34
CA LYS A 63 18.69 -47.99 -27.20
C LYS A 63 19.95 -47.20 -26.83
N THR A 64 20.33 -47.32 -25.56
CA THR A 64 21.62 -46.88 -25.03
C THR A 64 22.76 -47.43 -25.89
N GLY A 65 23.77 -46.60 -26.17
CA GLY A 65 24.96 -47.04 -26.91
C GLY A 65 24.79 -47.17 -28.42
N THR A 66 23.57 -47.05 -28.98
CA THR A 66 23.34 -46.91 -30.43
C THR A 66 24.07 -45.70 -30.99
N ILE A 67 24.67 -45.82 -32.17
CA ILE A 67 25.27 -44.70 -32.90
C ILE A 67 24.26 -44.17 -33.92
N VAL A 68 24.07 -42.86 -33.96
CA VAL A 68 23.19 -42.13 -34.89
C VAL A 68 23.92 -40.93 -35.48
N SER A 69 23.63 -40.60 -36.73
CA SER A 69 24.08 -39.35 -37.37
C SER A 69 23.00 -38.28 -37.30
N SER A 70 23.42 -37.01 -37.21
CA SER A 70 22.52 -35.87 -37.32
C SER A 70 23.13 -34.76 -38.18
N THR A 71 22.31 -34.18 -39.05
CA THR A 71 22.57 -32.98 -39.87
C THR A 71 21.69 -31.79 -39.44
N TYR A 72 20.97 -31.90 -38.32
CA TYR A 72 19.99 -30.90 -37.90
C TYR A 72 19.80 -30.84 -36.39
N GLU A 73 19.99 -29.65 -35.85
CA GLU A 73 19.74 -29.29 -34.45
C GLU A 73 18.55 -28.33 -34.43
N SER A 74 17.54 -28.60 -33.60
CA SER A 74 16.39 -27.70 -33.48
C SER A 74 16.82 -26.34 -32.91
N THR A 75 16.15 -25.25 -33.28
CA THR A 75 16.42 -23.86 -32.85
C THR A 75 16.46 -23.63 -31.34
N SER A 76 15.99 -24.56 -30.51
CA SER A 76 16.08 -24.51 -29.04
C SER A 76 17.22 -25.35 -28.45
N GLY A 77 18.05 -26.01 -29.27
CA GLY A 77 19.15 -26.89 -28.86
C GLY A 77 18.74 -28.19 -28.16
N TYR A 78 17.53 -28.29 -27.61
CA TYR A 78 17.10 -29.43 -26.80
C TYR A 78 16.86 -30.73 -27.57
N PHE A 79 16.69 -30.69 -28.90
CA PHE A 79 16.51 -31.87 -29.75
C PHE A 79 17.39 -31.83 -31.02
N ARG A 80 17.87 -33.01 -31.44
CA ARG A 80 18.48 -33.25 -32.76
C ARG A 80 17.56 -34.12 -33.61
N ARG A 81 17.49 -33.86 -34.91
CA ARG A 81 16.77 -34.75 -35.85
C ARG A 81 17.71 -35.87 -36.28
N VAL A 82 17.24 -37.11 -36.18
CA VAL A 82 18.00 -38.32 -36.51
C VAL A 82 17.12 -39.31 -37.25
N SER A 83 17.74 -40.18 -38.05
CA SER A 83 17.08 -41.32 -38.70
C SER A 83 17.55 -42.61 -38.04
N TYR A 84 16.61 -43.47 -37.64
CA TYR A 84 16.90 -44.76 -37.03
C TYR A 84 15.82 -45.79 -37.43
N ASN A 85 16.27 -46.97 -37.84
CA ASN A 85 15.44 -48.11 -38.25
C ASN A 85 14.28 -47.71 -39.20
N GLY A 86 14.61 -47.00 -40.27
CA GLY A 86 13.66 -46.52 -41.30
C GLY A 86 12.83 -45.28 -40.92
N LYS A 87 12.77 -44.88 -39.64
CA LYS A 87 12.01 -43.70 -39.19
C LYS A 87 12.92 -42.49 -38.96
N THR A 88 12.47 -41.31 -39.36
CA THR A 88 13.14 -40.03 -39.07
C THR A 88 12.32 -39.24 -38.06
N GLY A 89 12.97 -38.63 -37.08
CA GLY A 89 12.30 -37.88 -36.01
C GLY A 89 13.29 -37.21 -35.05
N TYR A 90 12.79 -36.77 -33.90
CA TYR A 90 13.55 -35.97 -32.95
C TYR A 90 13.94 -36.76 -31.69
N VAL A 91 15.20 -36.63 -31.28
CA VAL A 91 15.78 -37.19 -30.04
C VAL A 91 16.35 -36.06 -29.20
N ALA A 92 16.19 -36.12 -27.87
CA ALA A 92 16.66 -35.04 -26.99
C ALA A 92 18.21 -35.00 -26.94
N SER A 93 18.79 -33.83 -27.21
CA SER A 93 20.25 -33.62 -27.38
C SER A 93 21.07 -34.03 -26.17
N LYS A 94 20.51 -33.90 -24.95
CA LYS A 94 21.15 -34.33 -23.69
C LYS A 94 21.46 -35.83 -23.62
N TYR A 95 20.93 -36.63 -24.55
CA TYR A 95 21.18 -38.07 -24.64
C TYR A 95 22.16 -38.45 -25.76
N LEU A 96 22.84 -37.49 -26.39
CA LEU A 96 23.71 -37.70 -27.56
C LEU A 96 25.13 -37.15 -27.31
N ALA A 97 26.14 -38.03 -27.31
CA ALA A 97 27.56 -37.66 -27.15
C ALA A 97 28.37 -37.97 -28.42
N ALA A 98 29.29 -37.09 -28.83
CA ALA A 98 30.07 -37.28 -30.06
C ALA A 98 30.97 -38.53 -30.01
N TYR A 99 31.15 -39.21 -31.15
CA TYR A 99 31.83 -40.50 -31.23
C TYR A 99 32.97 -40.56 -32.27
N ASP A 100 34.18 -40.93 -31.81
CA ASP A 100 35.36 -41.18 -32.65
C ASP A 100 35.64 -42.69 -32.79
N LYS A 101 35.91 -43.17 -34.01
CA LYS A 101 36.27 -44.56 -34.32
C LYS A 101 37.80 -44.76 -34.25
N LYS A 102 38.28 -45.83 -33.58
CA LYS A 102 39.71 -46.13 -33.42
C LYS A 102 40.05 -47.51 -33.99
N GLU A 103 41.15 -47.61 -34.72
CA GLU A 103 41.57 -48.79 -35.50
C GLU A 103 43.08 -49.07 -35.26
N THR A 104 43.45 -50.29 -34.87
CA THR A 104 44.87 -50.69 -34.71
C THR A 104 45.44 -51.07 -36.08
N ILE A 105 46.70 -50.69 -36.37
CA ILE A 105 47.38 -50.97 -37.65
C ILE A 105 48.75 -51.61 -37.43
N LYS A 106 49.25 -52.36 -38.43
CA LYS A 106 50.62 -52.88 -38.43
C LYS A 106 51.60 -51.70 -38.34
N GLY A 107 52.55 -51.79 -37.41
CA GLY A 107 53.40 -50.66 -37.04
C GLY A 107 54.31 -50.21 -38.18
N GLN A 108 54.13 -48.96 -38.62
CA GLN A 108 54.83 -48.38 -39.78
C GLN A 108 55.57 -47.09 -39.40
N ARG A 109 56.75 -46.88 -39.98
CA ARG A 109 57.47 -45.60 -39.91
C ARG A 109 57.08 -44.72 -41.08
N PHE A 110 56.91 -43.43 -40.82
CA PHE A 110 56.58 -42.44 -41.83
C PHE A 110 57.55 -41.26 -41.73
N LEU A 111 58.13 -40.89 -42.87
CA LEU A 111 58.83 -39.64 -43.10
C LEU A 111 57.78 -38.53 -43.29
N VAL A 112 57.97 -37.40 -42.63
CA VAL A 112 57.09 -36.22 -42.77
C VAL A 112 57.42 -35.54 -44.09
N SER A 113 56.47 -35.53 -45.03
CA SER A 113 56.62 -34.92 -46.35
C SER A 113 56.25 -33.43 -46.37
N LYS A 114 55.58 -32.94 -45.32
CA LYS A 114 55.37 -31.51 -45.07
C LYS A 114 55.21 -31.27 -43.58
N LYS A 115 55.80 -30.20 -43.05
CA LYS A 115 55.79 -29.84 -41.62
C LYS A 115 54.41 -30.01 -40.96
N THR A 116 54.33 -30.85 -39.92
CA THR A 116 53.06 -31.41 -39.41
C THR A 116 52.93 -31.34 -37.90
N ALA A 117 51.80 -30.77 -37.44
CA ALA A 117 51.45 -30.69 -36.03
C ALA A 117 51.02 -32.06 -35.46
N LEU A 118 51.42 -32.34 -34.22
CA LEU A 118 50.89 -33.44 -33.40
C LEU A 118 49.91 -32.86 -32.38
N HIS A 119 48.65 -33.25 -32.44
CA HIS A 119 47.59 -32.75 -31.55
C HIS A 119 47.39 -33.67 -30.33
N THR A 120 46.83 -33.18 -29.23
CA THR A 120 46.55 -33.97 -28.00
C THR A 120 45.38 -34.96 -28.15
N ALA A 121 44.49 -34.72 -29.11
CA ALA A 121 43.43 -35.62 -29.53
C ALA A 121 43.34 -35.64 -31.06
N ALA A 122 42.51 -36.52 -31.63
CA ALA A 122 42.29 -36.63 -33.07
C ALA A 122 41.37 -35.52 -33.61
N SER A 123 41.68 -34.25 -33.33
CA SER A 123 40.95 -33.09 -33.83
C SER A 123 41.91 -31.93 -34.11
N THR A 124 41.64 -31.19 -35.19
CA THR A 124 42.35 -29.94 -35.52
C THR A 124 42.20 -28.87 -34.43
N THR A 125 41.10 -28.88 -33.67
CA THR A 125 40.84 -27.97 -32.54
C THR A 125 41.49 -28.40 -31.23
N ALA A 126 42.04 -29.63 -31.14
CA ALA A 126 42.74 -30.08 -29.96
C ALA A 126 44.14 -29.42 -29.88
N PRO A 127 44.63 -29.03 -28.70
CA PRO A 127 45.94 -28.39 -28.54
C PRO A 127 47.10 -29.14 -29.22
N VAL A 128 48.02 -28.39 -29.82
CA VAL A 128 49.23 -28.94 -30.46
C VAL A 128 50.30 -29.22 -29.40
N ILE A 129 50.81 -30.46 -29.35
CA ILE A 129 51.92 -30.89 -28.49
C ILE A 129 53.26 -30.40 -29.05
N THR A 130 53.44 -30.54 -30.37
CA THR A 130 54.67 -30.21 -31.09
C THR A 130 54.39 -30.17 -32.60
N THR A 131 55.38 -29.76 -33.39
CA THR A 131 55.34 -29.88 -34.85
C THR A 131 56.59 -30.60 -35.34
N LEU A 132 56.41 -31.71 -36.07
CA LEU A 132 57.49 -32.42 -36.75
C LEU A 132 57.84 -31.67 -38.04
N ASN A 133 59.13 -31.55 -38.35
CA ASN A 133 59.58 -30.90 -39.57
C ASN A 133 59.57 -31.87 -40.75
N GLU A 134 59.66 -31.33 -41.97
CA GLU A 134 59.89 -32.14 -43.16
C GLU A 134 61.21 -32.92 -43.05
N GLN A 135 61.25 -34.14 -43.58
CA GLN A 135 62.36 -35.11 -43.43
C GLN A 135 62.60 -35.64 -42.00
N ASP A 136 61.76 -35.30 -41.01
CA ASP A 136 61.71 -36.02 -39.73
C ASP A 136 60.91 -37.33 -39.88
N ALA A 137 61.33 -38.42 -39.24
CA ALA A 137 60.63 -39.72 -39.31
C ALA A 137 59.96 -40.09 -37.97
N TYR A 138 58.66 -40.41 -38.00
CA TYR A 138 57.90 -40.92 -36.86
C TYR A 138 57.46 -42.38 -37.05
N TYR A 139 56.84 -42.96 -36.02
CA TYR A 139 56.30 -44.32 -36.03
C TYR A 139 54.87 -44.33 -35.47
N SER A 140 53.97 -45.10 -36.10
CA SER A 140 52.58 -45.26 -35.63
C SER A 140 52.09 -46.70 -35.78
N SER A 141 51.17 -47.08 -34.87
CA SER A 141 50.47 -48.38 -34.84
C SER A 141 48.96 -48.25 -34.58
N GLN A 142 48.40 -47.03 -34.64
CA GLN A 142 46.96 -46.82 -34.47
C GLN A 142 46.46 -45.65 -35.31
N LYS A 143 45.37 -45.90 -36.05
CA LYS A 143 44.59 -44.96 -36.87
C LYS A 143 43.31 -44.57 -36.13
N ILE A 144 42.88 -43.32 -36.25
CA ILE A 144 41.66 -42.79 -35.64
C ILE A 144 40.90 -42.00 -36.69
N THR A 145 39.59 -42.19 -36.76
CA THR A 145 38.66 -41.38 -37.57
C THR A 145 37.71 -40.67 -36.62
N ASN A 146 37.71 -39.33 -36.61
CA ASN A 146 36.93 -38.56 -35.65
C ASN A 146 35.45 -38.42 -36.03
N SER A 147 34.65 -37.90 -35.09
CA SER A 147 33.19 -37.66 -35.18
C SER A 147 32.72 -36.74 -36.32
N VAL A 148 33.64 -36.12 -37.07
CA VAL A 148 33.40 -35.33 -38.28
C VAL A 148 34.14 -35.85 -39.53
N GLY A 149 34.72 -37.06 -39.45
CA GLY A 149 35.25 -37.84 -40.58
C GLY A 149 36.76 -37.72 -40.87
N GLU A 150 37.56 -37.02 -40.07
CA GLU A 150 38.99 -36.82 -40.33
C GLU A 150 39.87 -37.98 -39.86
N VAL A 151 40.91 -38.34 -40.63
CA VAL A 151 41.84 -39.45 -40.32
C VAL A 151 43.16 -38.97 -39.70
N TRP A 152 43.53 -39.62 -38.60
CA TRP A 152 44.67 -39.31 -37.74
C TRP A 152 45.48 -40.57 -37.37
N TYR A 153 46.77 -40.42 -37.08
CA TYR A 153 47.68 -41.46 -36.61
C TYR A 153 48.23 -41.15 -35.22
N ARG A 154 48.20 -42.12 -34.31
CA ARG A 154 48.77 -41.99 -32.96
C ARG A 154 50.30 -42.08 -33.01
N VAL A 155 50.99 -41.05 -32.56
CA VAL A 155 52.46 -40.94 -32.51
C VAL A 155 52.91 -40.81 -31.06
N LYS A 156 53.93 -41.57 -30.64
CA LYS A 156 54.60 -41.34 -29.36
C LYS A 156 55.77 -40.38 -29.56
N TYR A 157 55.72 -39.23 -28.89
CA TYR A 157 56.72 -38.16 -28.98
C TYR A 157 57.05 -37.68 -27.57
N ASP A 158 58.34 -37.66 -27.22
CA ASP A 158 58.83 -37.22 -25.89
C ASP A 158 58.03 -37.84 -24.72
N GLY A 159 57.91 -39.16 -24.75
CA GLY A 159 57.10 -39.96 -23.81
C GLY A 159 55.57 -39.85 -24.00
N LYS A 160 55.07 -38.68 -24.41
CA LYS A 160 53.65 -38.34 -24.57
C LYS A 160 53.02 -38.98 -25.81
N THR A 161 51.70 -39.09 -25.79
CA THR A 161 50.89 -39.55 -26.94
C THR A 161 50.29 -38.35 -27.65
N GLY A 162 50.56 -38.21 -28.94
CA GLY A 162 49.94 -37.22 -29.82
C GLY A 162 49.34 -37.85 -31.07
N TYR A 163 48.70 -37.03 -31.89
CA TYR A 163 48.00 -37.45 -33.10
C TYR A 163 48.43 -36.61 -34.30
N ALA A 164 49.06 -37.24 -35.29
CA ALA A 164 49.40 -36.65 -36.58
C ALA A 164 48.22 -36.76 -37.55
N ARG A 165 47.96 -35.73 -38.37
CA ARG A 165 46.95 -35.83 -39.43
C ARG A 165 47.54 -36.57 -40.65
N PHE A 166 46.77 -37.45 -41.29
CA PHE A 166 47.26 -38.36 -42.33
C PHE A 166 48.00 -37.69 -43.51
N LEU A 167 47.52 -36.53 -43.97
CA LEU A 167 47.77 -35.96 -45.31
C LEU A 167 49.23 -35.57 -45.65
N ASN A 168 50.17 -35.65 -44.70
CA ASN A 168 51.50 -35.03 -44.79
C ASN A 168 52.67 -36.01 -44.48
N ALA A 169 52.50 -37.32 -44.72
CA ALA A 169 53.51 -38.31 -44.36
C ALA A 169 53.62 -39.48 -45.37
N GLN A 170 54.82 -40.04 -45.53
CA GLN A 170 55.16 -41.09 -46.51
C GLN A 170 55.94 -42.24 -45.84
N PRO A 171 55.71 -43.52 -46.16
CA PRO A 171 56.40 -44.65 -45.51
C PRO A 171 57.93 -44.66 -45.69
N ILE A 172 58.69 -45.10 -44.67
CA ILE A 172 60.15 -45.29 -44.73
C ILE A 172 60.63 -46.49 -43.89
N SER A 173 61.83 -47.02 -44.19
CA SER A 173 62.44 -48.21 -43.55
C SER A 173 63.77 -47.90 -42.83
N TYR A 174 64.24 -48.86 -42.01
CA TYR A 174 65.55 -48.83 -41.33
C TYR A 174 66.55 -49.73 -42.07
N THR A 175 67.79 -49.27 -42.23
CA THR A 175 68.89 -50.02 -42.85
C THR A 175 69.98 -50.30 -41.80
N ARG A 176 70.39 -51.57 -41.59
CA ARG A 176 71.60 -51.87 -40.78
C ARG A 176 72.87 -51.56 -41.59
N LEU A 177 73.96 -51.24 -40.90
CA LEU A 177 75.27 -50.98 -41.51
C LEU A 177 76.35 -51.78 -40.77
N ALA A 178 77.46 -52.04 -41.45
CA ALA A 178 78.68 -52.52 -40.81
C ALA A 178 79.23 -51.46 -39.84
N LYS A 179 79.98 -51.91 -38.83
CA LYS A 179 80.60 -51.04 -37.81
C LYS A 179 81.81 -50.30 -38.37
N THR A 180 81.54 -49.18 -39.04
CA THR A 180 82.56 -48.23 -39.52
C THR A 180 82.73 -47.08 -38.53
N THR A 181 83.98 -46.84 -38.11
CA THR A 181 84.37 -45.65 -37.35
C THR A 181 84.43 -44.45 -38.27
N LEU A 182 83.64 -43.41 -37.98
CA LEU A 182 83.59 -42.16 -38.72
C LEU A 182 83.83 -40.98 -37.76
N LYS A 183 84.75 -40.08 -38.08
CA LYS A 183 85.24 -39.01 -37.18
C LYS A 183 84.57 -37.66 -37.48
N THR A 184 83.75 -37.14 -36.57
CA THR A 184 82.93 -35.94 -36.81
C THR A 184 83.76 -34.73 -37.23
N THR A 185 83.38 -34.04 -38.31
CA THR A 185 84.00 -32.75 -38.69
C THR A 185 83.42 -31.55 -37.96
N ASP A 186 82.31 -31.68 -37.23
CA ASP A 186 81.76 -30.59 -36.42
C ASP A 186 80.92 -31.05 -35.21
N GLY A 187 80.48 -30.10 -34.38
CA GLY A 187 79.78 -30.31 -33.11
C GLY A 187 78.31 -30.75 -33.25
N TYR A 188 78.08 -31.96 -33.75
CA TYR A 188 76.74 -32.45 -34.09
C TYR A 188 75.95 -33.02 -32.89
N ILE A 189 74.63 -32.80 -32.91
CA ILE A 189 73.70 -33.24 -31.86
C ILE A 189 73.29 -34.71 -32.06
N LEU A 190 73.45 -35.53 -31.02
CA LEU A 190 72.85 -36.88 -30.94
C LEU A 190 71.37 -36.77 -30.55
N ARG A 191 70.48 -37.47 -31.25
CA ARG A 191 69.02 -37.35 -31.07
C ARG A 191 68.35 -38.67 -30.73
N GLN A 192 67.25 -38.61 -29.96
CA GLN A 192 66.51 -39.79 -29.50
C GLN A 192 65.91 -40.62 -30.66
N TYR A 193 65.59 -39.97 -31.79
CA TYR A 193 65.09 -40.62 -33.00
C TYR A 193 65.55 -39.89 -34.26
N ALA A 194 65.30 -40.48 -35.43
CA ALA A 194 65.68 -39.92 -36.73
C ALA A 194 64.81 -38.72 -37.11
N GLY A 195 65.18 -37.53 -36.65
CA GLY A 195 64.53 -36.27 -37.03
C GLY A 195 64.95 -35.09 -36.16
N THR A 196 64.85 -33.89 -36.72
CA THR A 196 65.23 -32.60 -36.13
C THR A 196 64.30 -32.12 -35.00
N ALA A 197 63.03 -32.51 -34.99
CA ALA A 197 62.12 -32.19 -33.89
C ALA A 197 62.38 -33.03 -32.62
N TYR A 198 62.95 -34.23 -32.73
CA TYR A 198 63.11 -35.13 -31.59
C TYR A 198 64.10 -34.62 -30.52
N PRO A 199 63.86 -34.91 -29.22
CA PRO A 199 64.70 -34.48 -28.12
C PRO A 199 66.20 -34.75 -28.34
N ARG A 200 67.01 -33.76 -27.96
CA ARG A 200 68.47 -33.80 -28.02
C ARG A 200 68.99 -34.64 -26.85
N GLN A 201 69.73 -35.71 -27.12
CA GLN A 201 70.29 -36.61 -26.09
C GLN A 201 71.56 -36.04 -25.47
N LEU A 202 72.43 -35.46 -26.32
CA LEU A 202 73.66 -34.73 -26.01
C LEU A 202 74.20 -34.05 -27.29
N VAL A 203 75.24 -33.25 -27.16
CA VAL A 203 76.09 -32.83 -28.29
C VAL A 203 77.34 -33.71 -28.30
N VAL A 204 77.69 -34.24 -29.48
CA VAL A 204 78.99 -34.90 -29.70
C VAL A 204 79.98 -33.85 -30.18
N PRO A 205 81.17 -33.70 -29.57
CA PRO A 205 82.17 -32.72 -29.99
C PRO A 205 82.67 -32.94 -31.43
N THR A 206 83.15 -31.86 -32.04
CA THR A 206 83.98 -31.89 -33.25
C THR A 206 85.21 -32.79 -33.05
N GLY A 207 85.57 -33.57 -34.06
CA GLY A 207 86.72 -34.47 -34.04
C GLY A 207 86.49 -35.83 -33.37
N THR A 208 85.25 -36.17 -32.98
CA THR A 208 84.93 -37.41 -32.26
C THR A 208 84.77 -38.59 -33.21
N SER A 209 85.57 -39.64 -33.03
CA SER A 209 85.42 -40.92 -33.74
C SER A 209 84.22 -41.71 -33.19
N LEU A 210 83.19 -41.94 -34.01
CA LEU A 210 81.99 -42.70 -33.66
C LEU A 210 81.80 -43.94 -34.53
N GLN A 211 81.34 -45.03 -33.94
CA GLN A 211 80.97 -46.26 -34.64
C GLN A 211 79.49 -46.23 -35.08
N THR A 212 79.22 -46.41 -36.39
CA THR A 212 77.86 -46.46 -36.93
C THR A 212 77.28 -47.89 -36.93
N THR A 213 75.97 -48.03 -36.70
CA THR A 213 75.29 -49.36 -36.60
C THR A 213 74.10 -49.54 -37.55
N GLY A 214 73.68 -48.47 -38.23
CA GLY A 214 72.56 -48.44 -39.16
C GLY A 214 72.11 -47.02 -39.47
N ARG A 215 71.01 -46.85 -40.18
CA ARG A 215 70.43 -45.54 -40.52
C ARG A 215 68.93 -45.60 -40.85
N ILE A 216 68.25 -44.45 -40.75
CA ILE A 216 66.93 -44.18 -41.33
C ILE A 216 67.10 -42.97 -42.26
N GLY A 217 67.04 -43.18 -43.58
CA GLY A 217 67.50 -42.15 -44.54
C GLY A 217 68.95 -41.75 -44.24
N ASP A 218 69.22 -40.44 -44.20
CA ASP A 218 70.55 -39.88 -43.89
C ASP A 218 70.86 -39.74 -42.38
N TRP A 219 69.98 -40.25 -41.50
CA TRP A 219 70.18 -40.29 -40.05
C TRP A 219 70.83 -41.61 -39.63
N TYR A 220 72.12 -41.58 -39.32
CA TYR A 220 72.92 -42.73 -38.89
C TYR A 220 72.78 -42.96 -37.38
N ASN A 221 72.57 -44.22 -36.98
CA ASN A 221 72.50 -44.64 -35.59
C ASN A 221 73.92 -44.90 -35.04
N VAL A 222 74.26 -44.20 -33.96
CA VAL A 222 75.57 -44.20 -33.30
C VAL A 222 75.39 -44.19 -31.78
N THR A 223 76.42 -44.65 -31.06
CA THR A 223 76.47 -44.62 -29.59
C THR A 223 77.61 -43.73 -29.13
N TYR A 224 77.34 -42.81 -28.19
CA TYR A 224 78.34 -41.97 -27.55
C TYR A 224 78.00 -41.73 -26.08
N ALA A 225 79.00 -41.73 -25.19
CA ALA A 225 78.84 -41.57 -23.75
C ALA A 225 77.69 -42.43 -23.15
N GLY A 226 77.65 -43.71 -23.53
CA GLY A 226 76.63 -44.69 -23.10
C GLY A 226 75.23 -44.52 -23.72
N LYS A 227 74.96 -43.45 -24.49
CA LYS A 227 73.66 -43.19 -25.11
C LYS A 227 73.68 -43.51 -26.60
N SER A 228 72.69 -44.27 -27.06
CA SER A 228 72.47 -44.55 -28.49
C SER A 228 71.43 -43.60 -29.07
N GLY A 229 71.66 -43.14 -30.29
CA GLY A 229 70.77 -42.19 -30.96
C GLY A 229 71.18 -41.94 -32.41
N TYR A 230 70.59 -40.92 -33.03
CA TYR A 230 70.78 -40.63 -34.45
C TYR A 230 71.53 -39.31 -34.69
N MET A 231 72.42 -39.31 -35.68
CA MET A 231 73.20 -38.15 -36.17
C MET A 231 73.19 -38.12 -37.71
N HIS A 232 73.37 -36.96 -38.32
CA HIS A 232 73.31 -36.80 -39.78
C HIS A 232 74.67 -37.11 -40.46
N LYS A 233 74.66 -37.64 -41.68
CA LYS A 233 75.86 -38.14 -42.40
C LYS A 233 76.98 -37.13 -42.73
N ALA A 234 76.73 -35.83 -42.57
CA ALA A 234 77.46 -34.77 -43.26
C ALA A 234 78.77 -34.36 -42.54
N ALA A 235 79.73 -35.29 -42.38
CA ALA A 235 80.82 -35.05 -41.43
C ALA A 235 82.21 -35.73 -41.65
N PHE A 236 82.63 -36.19 -42.85
CA PHE A 236 83.83 -37.07 -43.01
C PHE A 236 84.67 -36.84 -44.30
N VAL A 237 86.03 -36.83 -44.23
CA VAL A 237 87.07 -36.52 -45.28
C VAL A 237 88.44 -37.16 -44.85
N GLY A 238 89.53 -37.44 -45.62
CA GLY A 238 89.97 -37.39 -47.05
C GLY A 238 91.53 -37.55 -47.17
N SER A 239 92.17 -37.72 -48.35
CA SER A 239 93.61 -38.16 -48.45
C SER A 239 94.44 -37.88 -49.77
N SER A 240 95.79 -38.04 -49.64
CA SER A 240 96.93 -38.26 -50.61
C SER A 240 97.29 -37.28 -51.77
N LYS A 241 98.53 -37.38 -52.33
CA LYS A 241 99.18 -36.39 -53.24
C LYS A 241 100.13 -36.98 -54.31
N GLN A 242 100.31 -36.23 -55.41
CA GLN A 242 101.38 -36.29 -56.43
C GLN A 242 102.40 -35.13 -56.24
N ASP A 243 103.44 -35.02 -57.08
CA ASP A 243 104.53 -34.02 -56.96
C ASP A 243 104.07 -32.58 -57.27
N VAL A 244 104.52 -31.60 -56.46
CA VAL A 244 103.87 -30.27 -56.38
C VAL A 244 104.64 -29.24 -55.54
N THR A 245 104.70 -27.99 -56.00
CA THR A 245 105.10 -26.85 -55.15
C THR A 245 103.96 -26.50 -54.20
N THR A 246 104.13 -26.68 -52.90
CA THR A 246 103.10 -26.30 -51.92
C THR A 246 102.99 -24.79 -51.76
N ILE A 247 101.84 -24.24 -52.12
CA ILE A 247 101.40 -22.92 -51.65
C ILE A 247 100.55 -23.08 -50.38
N PRO A 248 100.41 -22.03 -49.54
CA PRO A 248 99.37 -21.98 -48.50
C PRO A 248 98.00 -22.35 -49.09
N GLU A 249 97.11 -22.98 -48.31
CA GLU A 249 95.78 -23.36 -48.83
C GLU A 249 94.99 -22.14 -49.24
N THR A 250 95.02 -21.84 -50.54
CA THR A 250 94.41 -20.66 -51.12
C THR A 250 93.09 -21.09 -51.74
N ALA A 251 92.00 -20.51 -51.24
CA ALA A 251 90.69 -20.72 -51.84
C ALA A 251 90.60 -19.88 -53.14
N PHE A 252 90.35 -20.54 -54.26
CA PHE A 252 90.10 -19.90 -55.54
C PHE A 252 88.65 -20.12 -55.98
N LYS A 253 88.12 -19.20 -56.79
CA LYS A 253 86.89 -19.35 -57.56
C LYS A 253 87.23 -19.46 -59.05
N THR A 254 86.64 -20.41 -59.77
CA THR A 254 86.78 -20.47 -61.23
C THR A 254 86.06 -19.28 -61.88
N LYS A 255 86.75 -18.60 -62.81
CA LYS A 255 86.21 -17.47 -63.59
C LYS A 255 85.35 -17.92 -64.77
N THR A 256 85.70 -19.07 -65.32
CA THR A 256 85.09 -19.72 -66.49
C THR A 256 85.03 -21.24 -66.27
N ALA A 257 84.33 -21.97 -67.14
CA ALA A 257 84.47 -23.42 -67.17
C ALA A 257 85.85 -23.80 -67.74
N LEU A 258 86.52 -24.78 -67.14
CA LEU A 258 87.90 -25.15 -67.46
C LEU A 258 88.13 -26.67 -67.27
N ALA A 259 88.98 -27.28 -68.08
CA ALA A 259 89.36 -28.68 -67.90
C ALA A 259 90.34 -28.87 -66.74
N LEU A 260 90.04 -29.80 -65.84
CA LEU A 260 90.97 -30.35 -64.86
C LEU A 260 91.77 -31.46 -65.55
N TYR A 261 93.10 -31.38 -65.55
CA TYR A 261 93.99 -32.37 -66.19
C TYR A 261 94.62 -33.34 -65.18
N ASP A 262 94.97 -34.54 -65.59
CA ASP A 262 95.70 -35.51 -64.74
C ASP A 262 97.16 -35.11 -64.47
N ALA A 263 97.85 -34.57 -65.48
CA ALA A 263 99.20 -34.02 -65.41
C ALA A 263 99.25 -32.53 -65.83
N THR A 264 100.44 -31.91 -65.77
CA THR A 264 100.66 -30.51 -66.21
C THR A 264 101.42 -30.36 -67.52
N ASP A 265 102.16 -31.39 -67.93
CA ASP A 265 103.05 -31.40 -69.09
C ASP A 265 102.32 -31.72 -70.42
N GLY A 266 103.05 -32.15 -71.45
CA GLY A 266 102.53 -32.47 -72.77
C GLY A 266 101.72 -33.78 -72.84
N THR A 267 101.80 -34.67 -71.84
CA THR A 267 101.07 -35.95 -71.81
C THR A 267 99.64 -35.83 -71.28
N LYS A 268 99.30 -34.68 -70.69
CA LYS A 268 98.10 -34.44 -69.88
C LYS A 268 96.77 -34.74 -70.61
N ARG A 269 95.83 -35.34 -69.89
CA ARG A 269 94.49 -35.71 -70.36
C ARG A 269 93.41 -35.05 -69.48
N PRO A 270 92.30 -34.58 -70.06
CA PRO A 270 91.23 -33.94 -69.29
C PRO A 270 90.45 -34.97 -68.46
N LEU A 271 90.50 -34.84 -67.14
CA LEU A 271 89.78 -35.69 -66.18
C LEU A 271 88.29 -35.32 -66.09
N ILE A 272 87.98 -34.02 -66.02
CA ILE A 272 86.63 -33.46 -65.98
C ILE A 272 86.66 -31.94 -66.22
N THR A 273 85.61 -31.36 -66.81
CA THR A 273 85.43 -29.90 -66.84
C THR A 273 84.88 -29.40 -65.52
N ILE A 274 85.60 -28.48 -64.86
CA ILE A 274 85.11 -27.70 -63.72
C ILE A 274 84.21 -26.57 -64.26
N PRO A 275 82.95 -26.43 -63.81
CA PRO A 275 82.09 -25.31 -64.20
C PRO A 275 82.59 -23.96 -63.69
N SER A 276 82.15 -22.88 -64.34
CA SER A 276 82.39 -21.51 -63.88
C SER A 276 81.78 -21.24 -62.49
N GLY A 277 82.40 -20.35 -61.72
CA GLY A 277 81.94 -19.92 -60.40
C GLY A 277 82.18 -20.93 -59.26
N THR A 278 82.80 -22.07 -59.54
CA THR A 278 83.11 -23.13 -58.57
C THR A 278 84.22 -22.69 -57.61
N ILE A 279 84.04 -22.86 -56.30
CA ILE A 279 85.14 -22.72 -55.34
C ILE A 279 86.01 -23.98 -55.37
N VAL A 280 87.28 -23.82 -55.74
CA VAL A 280 88.31 -24.87 -55.72
C VAL A 280 89.48 -24.42 -54.84
N LYS A 281 89.87 -25.26 -53.89
CA LYS A 281 91.02 -25.00 -53.02
C LYS A 281 92.29 -25.55 -53.65
N SER A 282 93.38 -24.79 -53.56
CA SER A 282 94.71 -25.21 -53.98
C SER A 282 95.68 -25.16 -52.80
N THR A 283 96.33 -26.29 -52.52
CA THR A 283 97.44 -26.43 -51.55
C THR A 283 98.78 -26.64 -52.28
N ALA A 284 98.81 -26.26 -53.56
CA ALA A 284 99.58 -26.97 -54.57
C ALA A 284 99.57 -26.26 -55.92
N ARG A 285 100.72 -25.87 -56.44
CA ARG A 285 100.89 -25.38 -57.81
C ARG A 285 101.96 -26.22 -58.52
N SER A 286 101.79 -26.44 -59.83
CA SER A 286 102.78 -26.99 -60.75
C SER A 286 102.74 -26.16 -62.03
N GLY A 287 103.83 -25.45 -62.33
CA GLY A 287 103.91 -24.53 -63.46
C GLY A 287 102.78 -23.48 -63.49
N LEU A 288 101.99 -23.47 -64.58
CA LEU A 288 100.84 -22.58 -64.78
C LEU A 288 99.52 -23.12 -64.22
N TYR A 289 99.53 -24.21 -63.44
CA TYR A 289 98.33 -24.87 -62.96
C TYR A 289 98.33 -25.03 -61.43
N HIS A 290 97.21 -24.73 -60.80
CA HIS A 290 96.95 -25.14 -59.43
C HIS A 290 96.49 -26.59 -59.43
N ARG A 291 97.10 -27.44 -58.60
CA ARG A 291 96.49 -28.73 -58.31
C ARG A 291 95.31 -28.50 -57.37
N VAL A 292 94.15 -28.98 -57.79
CA VAL A 292 92.86 -28.84 -57.11
C VAL A 292 92.09 -30.16 -57.20
N THR A 293 91.10 -30.31 -56.34
CA THR A 293 90.18 -31.46 -56.36
C THR A 293 88.79 -30.94 -56.71
N TYR A 294 88.17 -31.50 -57.75
CA TYR A 294 86.82 -31.16 -58.17
C TYR A 294 86.01 -32.41 -58.56
N ASN A 295 84.76 -32.48 -58.07
CA ASN A 295 83.82 -33.58 -58.29
C ASN A 295 84.46 -34.98 -58.11
N GLY A 296 85.21 -35.15 -57.03
CA GLY A 296 85.92 -36.40 -56.69
C GLY A 296 87.25 -36.66 -57.42
N LYS A 297 87.54 -35.95 -58.53
CA LYS A 297 88.80 -36.08 -59.27
C LYS A 297 89.81 -35.04 -58.79
N THR A 298 91.06 -35.45 -58.61
CA THR A 298 92.19 -34.55 -58.28
C THR A 298 93.07 -34.42 -59.51
N GLY A 299 93.48 -33.19 -59.82
CA GLY A 299 94.26 -32.87 -61.00
C GLY A 299 94.62 -31.39 -61.06
N TYR A 300 94.99 -30.90 -62.22
CA TYR A 300 95.61 -29.58 -62.42
C TYR A 300 94.70 -28.65 -63.21
N ALA A 301 94.43 -27.46 -62.67
CA ALA A 301 93.55 -26.42 -63.21
C ALA A 301 94.34 -25.13 -63.49
N LEU A 302 94.17 -24.54 -64.67
CA LEU A 302 94.98 -23.40 -65.14
C LEU A 302 94.80 -22.15 -64.25
N THR A 303 95.89 -21.57 -63.76
CA THR A 303 95.90 -20.39 -62.85
C THR A 303 95.14 -19.19 -63.41
N ALA A 304 95.25 -18.91 -64.71
CA ALA A 304 94.60 -17.75 -65.34
C ALA A 304 93.06 -17.76 -65.14
N SER A 305 92.47 -18.95 -65.18
CA SER A 305 91.03 -19.20 -65.02
C SER A 305 90.55 -19.21 -63.56
N LEU A 306 91.42 -18.87 -62.60
CA LEU A 306 91.13 -18.83 -61.15
C LEU A 306 91.26 -17.40 -60.60
N THR A 307 90.51 -17.08 -59.54
CA THR A 307 90.65 -15.84 -58.76
C THR A 307 90.55 -16.12 -57.26
N GLU A 308 91.29 -15.42 -56.41
CA GLU A 308 91.25 -15.66 -54.96
C GLU A 308 89.87 -15.34 -54.34
N TYR A 309 89.49 -16.11 -53.32
CA TYR A 309 88.19 -16.05 -52.66
C TYR A 309 88.31 -15.65 -51.19
N THR A 310 87.51 -14.66 -50.76
CA THR A 310 87.39 -14.24 -49.36
C THR A 310 85.97 -14.48 -48.84
N ALA A 311 85.82 -14.93 -47.59
CA ALA A 311 84.53 -15.22 -46.97
C ALA A 311 84.19 -14.19 -45.89
N THR A 312 82.93 -13.73 -45.84
CA THR A 312 82.43 -12.81 -44.80
C THR A 312 81.32 -13.45 -43.99
N VAL A 313 81.49 -13.51 -42.67
CA VAL A 313 80.53 -14.04 -41.69
C VAL A 313 80.01 -12.90 -40.82
N LYS A 314 78.69 -12.84 -40.62
CA LYS A 314 78.05 -11.85 -39.75
C LYS A 314 78.20 -12.25 -38.27
N LEU A 315 78.81 -11.38 -37.47
CA LEU A 315 78.95 -11.55 -36.02
C LEU A 315 77.77 -10.92 -35.26
N ALA A 316 77.52 -11.42 -34.04
CA ALA A 316 76.77 -10.68 -33.03
C ALA A 316 77.50 -9.36 -32.67
N SER A 317 76.74 -8.35 -32.28
CA SER A 317 77.17 -6.97 -31.98
C SER A 317 78.26 -6.87 -30.91
N SER A 318 79.51 -7.08 -31.32
CA SER A 318 80.68 -7.25 -30.45
C SER A 318 81.47 -5.95 -30.31
N ARG A 319 82.03 -5.74 -29.12
CA ARG A 319 82.80 -4.55 -28.77
C ARG A 319 84.08 -4.94 -28.07
N PHE A 320 85.20 -4.33 -28.46
CA PHE A 320 86.53 -4.66 -27.96
C PHE A 320 87.26 -3.40 -27.52
N LEU A 321 87.61 -3.31 -26.24
CA LEU A 321 88.46 -2.28 -25.67
C LEU A 321 89.93 -2.60 -26.00
N LEU A 322 90.59 -1.65 -26.66
CA LEU A 322 91.99 -1.78 -27.07
C LEU A 322 92.94 -1.54 -25.90
N SER A 323 93.88 -2.47 -25.71
CA SER A 323 95.02 -2.32 -24.78
C SER A 323 96.26 -1.71 -25.44
N ASN A 324 96.33 -1.74 -26.77
CA ASN A 324 97.42 -1.18 -27.59
C ASN A 324 96.81 -0.36 -28.74
N ALA A 325 97.60 0.49 -29.40
CA ALA A 325 97.18 1.14 -30.64
C ALA A 325 97.13 0.14 -31.81
N VAL A 326 96.14 0.28 -32.71
CA VAL A 326 95.84 -0.69 -33.78
C VAL A 326 95.57 0.00 -35.11
N ALA A 327 96.18 -0.51 -36.17
CA ALA A 327 95.95 -0.08 -37.55
C ALA A 327 94.65 -0.67 -38.12
N ILE A 328 93.82 0.18 -38.74
CA ILE A 328 92.70 -0.22 -39.59
C ILE A 328 93.21 -0.31 -41.04
N LYS A 329 93.15 -1.50 -41.62
CA LYS A 329 93.58 -1.82 -42.99
C LYS A 329 92.49 -1.60 -44.03
N ALA A 330 92.87 -1.27 -45.27
CA ALA A 330 91.94 -1.08 -46.39
C ALA A 330 91.24 -2.39 -46.80
N SER A 331 91.99 -3.50 -46.79
CA SER A 331 91.55 -4.86 -47.11
C SER A 331 91.95 -5.82 -45.99
N PRO A 332 91.35 -7.03 -45.88
CA PRO A 332 91.67 -7.99 -44.83
C PRO A 332 93.04 -8.68 -45.09
N SER A 333 94.14 -7.93 -45.00
CA SER A 333 95.51 -8.43 -45.12
C SER A 333 96.47 -7.57 -44.30
N SER A 334 97.51 -8.18 -43.72
CA SER A 334 98.58 -7.47 -43.02
C SER A 334 99.39 -6.56 -43.95
N SER A 335 99.59 -6.98 -45.20
CA SER A 335 100.25 -6.22 -46.28
C SER A 335 99.41 -5.08 -46.86
N SER A 336 98.14 -4.96 -46.46
CA SER A 336 97.25 -3.90 -46.93
C SER A 336 97.69 -2.52 -46.43
N THR A 337 97.29 -1.45 -47.13
CA THR A 337 97.50 -0.07 -46.66
C THR A 337 96.71 0.21 -45.39
N THR A 338 97.28 1.04 -44.50
CA THR A 338 96.59 1.50 -43.28
C THR A 338 95.80 2.77 -43.60
N ILE A 339 94.48 2.76 -43.38
CA ILE A 339 93.57 3.86 -43.74
C ILE A 339 93.11 4.69 -42.53
N ALA A 340 93.32 4.18 -41.32
CA ALA A 340 93.10 4.86 -40.05
C ALA A 340 93.81 4.09 -38.91
N SER A 341 93.91 4.70 -37.74
CA SER A 341 94.33 4.02 -36.50
C SER A 341 93.35 4.28 -35.36
N LEU A 342 93.33 3.36 -34.40
CA LEU A 342 92.66 3.48 -33.12
C LEU A 342 93.72 3.42 -32.02
N GLN A 343 93.59 4.26 -31.00
CA GLN A 343 94.57 4.34 -29.91
C GLN A 343 94.21 3.39 -28.76
N THR A 344 95.17 3.15 -27.87
CA THR A 344 94.92 2.49 -26.58
C THR A 344 93.76 3.16 -25.84
N GLY A 345 92.86 2.36 -25.26
CA GLY A 345 91.67 2.85 -24.57
C GLY A 345 90.47 3.17 -25.47
N ASN A 346 90.60 3.13 -26.80
CA ASN A 346 89.43 3.12 -27.69
C ASN A 346 88.70 1.78 -27.63
N VAL A 347 87.37 1.81 -27.76
CA VAL A 347 86.55 0.61 -28.00
C VAL A 347 86.16 0.57 -29.47
N TYR A 348 86.46 -0.50 -30.21
CA TYR A 348 85.89 -0.70 -31.54
C TYR A 348 84.63 -1.57 -31.51
N TYR A 349 83.83 -1.45 -32.57
CA TYR A 349 82.61 -2.21 -32.79
C TYR A 349 82.72 -3.05 -34.07
N THR A 350 82.20 -4.27 -34.04
CA THR A 350 82.11 -5.13 -35.23
C THR A 350 80.82 -5.96 -35.23
N THR A 351 80.32 -6.20 -36.44
CA THR A 351 79.27 -7.18 -36.76
C THR A 351 79.69 -8.08 -37.92
N SER A 352 80.98 -8.12 -38.28
CA SER A 352 81.46 -9.02 -39.34
C SER A 352 82.90 -9.47 -39.12
N LEU A 353 83.10 -10.76 -39.37
CA LEU A 353 84.37 -11.46 -39.44
C LEU A 353 84.64 -11.76 -40.90
N VAL A 354 85.77 -11.31 -41.43
CA VAL A 354 86.18 -11.56 -42.81
C VAL A 354 87.43 -12.43 -42.79
N THR A 355 87.31 -13.59 -43.41
CA THR A 355 88.40 -14.55 -43.63
C THR A 355 88.96 -14.31 -45.02
N ASN A 356 90.24 -13.99 -45.13
CA ASN A 356 90.89 -13.81 -46.43
C ASN A 356 91.22 -15.15 -47.10
N SER A 357 91.77 -15.09 -48.32
CA SER A 357 92.04 -16.22 -49.19
C SER A 357 93.02 -17.25 -48.62
N ILE A 358 93.88 -16.83 -47.69
CA ILE A 358 94.85 -17.66 -46.94
C ILE A 358 94.41 -17.95 -45.49
N GLY A 359 93.14 -17.70 -45.15
CA GLY A 359 92.53 -18.10 -43.86
C GLY A 359 92.70 -17.13 -42.69
N GLN A 360 93.38 -15.99 -42.84
CA GLN A 360 93.51 -14.99 -41.76
C GLN A 360 92.16 -14.30 -41.50
N GLN A 361 91.86 -14.07 -40.22
CA GLN A 361 90.60 -13.47 -39.78
C GLN A 361 90.74 -11.99 -39.37
N TRP A 362 89.78 -11.19 -39.84
CA TRP A 362 89.74 -9.74 -39.67
C TRP A 362 88.34 -9.29 -39.26
N HIS A 363 88.22 -8.51 -38.19
CA HIS A 363 87.01 -7.78 -37.87
C HIS A 363 86.83 -6.60 -38.85
N LYS A 364 85.68 -6.54 -39.52
CA LYS A 364 85.26 -5.34 -40.26
C LYS A 364 84.81 -4.29 -39.24
N VAL A 365 85.48 -3.15 -39.24
CA VAL A 365 85.26 -2.03 -38.31
C VAL A 365 84.97 -0.75 -39.08
N SER A 366 84.37 0.22 -38.41
CA SER A 366 84.23 1.60 -38.91
C SER A 366 84.82 2.56 -37.88
N LYS A 367 85.60 3.53 -38.35
CA LYS A 367 86.05 4.69 -37.57
C LYS A 367 85.65 5.95 -38.34
N ASP A 368 84.84 6.81 -37.71
CA ASP A 368 84.46 8.13 -38.23
C ASP A 368 84.02 8.08 -39.72
N GLY A 369 83.15 7.11 -40.03
CA GLY A 369 82.62 6.84 -41.38
C GLY A 369 83.50 5.95 -42.27
N ARG A 370 84.81 5.89 -42.05
CA ARG A 370 85.73 5.06 -42.84
C ARG A 370 85.65 3.60 -42.39
N THR A 371 85.28 2.72 -43.31
CA THR A 371 85.18 1.27 -43.08
C THR A 371 86.46 0.56 -43.50
N GLY A 372 86.95 -0.35 -42.66
CA GLY A 372 88.14 -1.15 -42.94
C GLY A 372 88.25 -2.38 -42.03
N TYR A 373 89.46 -2.91 -41.90
CA TYR A 373 89.71 -4.22 -41.30
C TYR A 373 90.76 -4.15 -40.19
N VAL A 374 90.41 -4.67 -39.01
CA VAL A 374 91.31 -4.86 -37.87
C VAL A 374 91.47 -6.35 -37.66
N GLN A 375 92.69 -6.84 -37.47
CA GLN A 375 92.91 -8.28 -37.23
C GLN A 375 92.17 -8.73 -35.95
N VAL A 376 91.76 -9.99 -35.86
CA VAL A 376 91.14 -10.51 -34.62
C VAL A 376 92.09 -10.43 -33.42
N ASN A 377 91.53 -10.55 -32.22
CA ASN A 377 92.22 -10.62 -30.92
C ASN A 377 92.98 -9.35 -30.46
N GLN A 378 92.85 -8.23 -31.18
CA GLN A 378 93.52 -6.95 -30.88
C GLN A 378 92.97 -6.19 -29.63
N GLY A 379 92.08 -6.76 -28.82
CA GLY A 379 91.53 -6.08 -27.65
C GLY A 379 90.57 -6.95 -26.80
N LYS A 380 90.27 -6.50 -25.58
CA LYS A 380 89.43 -7.22 -24.61
C LYS A 380 87.95 -6.95 -24.86
N ALA A 381 87.14 -8.01 -24.94
CA ALA A 381 85.69 -7.87 -25.12
C ALA A 381 85.04 -7.09 -23.95
N ILE A 382 84.19 -6.10 -24.27
CA ILE A 382 83.56 -5.21 -23.28
C ILE A 382 82.05 -5.07 -23.52
N LYS A 383 81.26 -5.11 -22.44
CA LYS A 383 79.79 -4.99 -22.52
C LYS A 383 79.36 -3.53 -22.61
N TYR A 384 78.32 -3.29 -23.41
CA TYR A 384 77.48 -2.10 -23.28
C TYR A 384 76.40 -2.40 -22.23
N TYR A 385 76.19 -1.49 -21.30
CA TYR A 385 75.09 -1.53 -20.33
C TYR A 385 74.12 -0.41 -20.68
N THR A 386 72.84 -0.70 -20.88
CA THR A 386 71.80 0.33 -20.86
C THR A 386 71.72 0.89 -19.44
N VAL A 387 71.50 2.19 -19.31
CA VAL A 387 71.27 2.87 -18.04
C VAL A 387 69.92 3.56 -18.13
N HIS A 388 69.15 3.47 -17.04
CA HIS A 388 67.81 4.05 -16.92
C HIS A 388 67.82 5.08 -15.78
N ASP A 389 67.14 6.19 -16.01
CA ASP A 389 66.85 7.31 -15.08
C ASP A 389 68.03 8.01 -14.36
N LEU A 390 69.26 7.53 -14.51
CA LEU A 390 70.46 8.21 -14.03
C LEU A 390 70.65 9.55 -14.77
N SER A 391 70.51 10.64 -14.02
CA SER A 391 70.81 12.00 -14.46
C SER A 391 72.05 12.49 -13.72
N LEU A 392 73.06 12.96 -14.45
CA LEU A 392 74.31 13.49 -13.89
C LEU A 392 74.58 14.90 -14.44
N LYS A 393 75.33 15.70 -13.68
CA LYS A 393 75.74 17.05 -14.07
C LYS A 393 77.19 17.04 -14.55
N THR A 394 77.51 17.67 -15.68
CA THR A 394 78.92 17.82 -16.10
C THR A 394 79.67 18.77 -15.17
N THR A 395 80.90 18.40 -14.78
CA THR A 395 81.79 19.22 -13.95
C THR A 395 82.68 20.15 -14.78
N THR A 396 82.93 19.80 -16.04
CA THR A 396 83.72 20.56 -17.01
C THR A 396 83.10 20.49 -18.41
N ALA A 397 83.56 21.34 -19.34
CA ALA A 397 83.18 21.23 -20.74
C ALA A 397 83.62 19.87 -21.30
N THR A 398 82.66 19.07 -21.74
CA THR A 398 82.82 17.63 -21.96
C THR A 398 82.67 17.30 -23.44
N ALA A 399 83.71 16.73 -24.06
CA ALA A 399 83.65 16.27 -25.44
C ALA A 399 82.69 15.08 -25.60
N LEU A 400 81.80 15.16 -26.59
CA LEU A 400 80.93 14.06 -27.02
C LEU A 400 81.53 13.43 -28.28
N HIS A 401 82.10 12.24 -28.16
CA HIS A 401 82.77 11.54 -29.25
C HIS A 401 81.79 10.67 -30.06
N SER A 402 82.07 10.47 -31.35
CA SER A 402 81.29 9.63 -32.28
C SER A 402 81.14 8.19 -31.78
N TYR A 403 82.15 7.67 -31.07
CA TYR A 403 82.11 6.38 -30.39
C TYR A 403 83.00 6.38 -29.13
N ALA A 404 82.95 5.31 -28.32
CA ALA A 404 83.63 5.26 -27.02
C ALA A 404 85.17 5.18 -27.15
N GLY A 405 85.85 6.29 -26.86
CA GLY A 405 87.32 6.38 -26.84
C GLY A 405 87.84 7.73 -27.33
N PRO A 406 89.02 8.17 -26.87
CA PRO A 406 89.48 9.55 -27.09
C PRO A 406 89.83 9.85 -28.55
N SER A 407 90.33 8.86 -29.32
CA SER A 407 90.71 9.08 -30.72
C SER A 407 89.55 9.04 -31.74
N TYR A 408 88.29 9.02 -31.28
CA TYR A 408 87.10 9.16 -32.13
C TYR A 408 86.72 10.64 -32.29
N GLY A 409 86.19 11.03 -33.46
CA GLY A 409 85.83 12.42 -33.75
C GLY A 409 84.82 13.01 -32.77
N VAL A 410 85.04 14.24 -32.31
CA VAL A 410 84.11 14.96 -31.43
C VAL A 410 82.94 15.49 -32.26
N VAL A 411 81.71 15.05 -31.94
CA VAL A 411 80.50 15.44 -32.68
C VAL A 411 79.82 16.69 -32.13
N LYS A 412 80.02 16.99 -30.83
CA LYS A 412 79.59 18.19 -30.11
C LYS A 412 80.42 18.30 -28.81
N THR A 413 80.49 19.49 -28.20
CA THR A 413 80.92 19.65 -26.80
C THR A 413 79.72 19.99 -25.94
N ILE A 414 79.59 19.30 -24.80
CA ILE A 414 78.60 19.56 -23.77
C ILE A 414 79.18 20.64 -22.83
N PRO A 415 78.49 21.78 -22.59
CA PRO A 415 78.95 22.80 -21.65
C PRO A 415 79.14 22.27 -20.22
N SER A 416 79.99 22.92 -19.43
CA SER A 416 80.07 22.64 -17.99
C SER A 416 78.74 22.94 -17.30
N GLY A 417 78.41 22.18 -16.26
CA GLY A 417 77.17 22.35 -15.49
C GLY A 417 75.90 21.81 -16.15
N THR A 418 76.00 21.22 -17.35
CA THR A 418 74.84 20.66 -18.07
C THR A 418 74.36 19.38 -17.38
N VAL A 419 73.06 19.28 -17.08
CA VAL A 419 72.44 18.06 -16.57
C VAL A 419 72.03 17.16 -17.75
N ILE A 420 72.45 15.90 -17.74
CA ILE A 420 72.23 14.96 -18.85
C ILE A 420 71.81 13.58 -18.31
N LYS A 421 70.83 12.97 -18.99
CA LYS A 421 70.43 11.57 -18.77
C LYS A 421 71.41 10.61 -19.45
N ILE A 422 71.94 9.66 -18.68
CA ILE A 422 72.86 8.63 -19.16
C ILE A 422 72.07 7.50 -19.80
N GLN A 423 72.18 7.32 -21.12
CA GLN A 423 71.48 6.27 -21.88
C GLN A 423 72.13 4.88 -21.75
N GLY A 424 73.39 4.86 -21.32
CA GLY A 424 74.16 3.64 -21.15
C GLY A 424 75.64 3.90 -20.90
N LYS A 425 76.43 2.84 -20.74
CA LYS A 425 77.89 2.94 -20.59
C LYS A 425 78.65 1.77 -21.20
N ILE A 426 79.88 2.05 -21.64
CA ILE A 426 80.89 1.06 -22.05
C ILE A 426 82.14 1.35 -21.21
N GLY A 427 82.36 0.58 -20.14
CA GLY A 427 83.36 0.94 -19.13
C GLY A 427 83.08 2.33 -18.55
N ASN A 428 84.08 3.21 -18.58
CA ASN A 428 83.98 4.60 -18.12
C ASN A 428 83.47 5.57 -19.20
N TRP A 429 83.03 5.12 -20.38
CA TRP A 429 82.42 5.97 -21.41
C TRP A 429 80.90 5.92 -21.32
N TYR A 430 80.27 7.06 -21.06
CA TYR A 430 78.81 7.19 -20.95
C TYR A 430 78.19 7.55 -22.30
N LYS A 431 77.24 6.74 -22.77
CA LYS A 431 76.43 7.09 -23.92
C LYS A 431 75.41 8.14 -23.50
N VAL A 432 75.43 9.28 -24.16
CA VAL A 432 74.53 10.40 -23.90
C VAL A 432 74.04 11.00 -25.21
N SER A 433 72.98 11.81 -25.13
CA SER A 433 72.53 12.66 -26.23
C SER A 433 72.36 14.09 -25.74
N TYR A 434 72.85 15.03 -26.53
CA TYR A 434 72.85 16.46 -26.25
C TYR A 434 72.71 17.21 -27.59
N ASP A 435 71.85 18.22 -27.64
CA ASP A 435 71.64 19.06 -28.83
C ASP A 435 71.42 18.24 -30.12
N GLY A 436 70.41 17.36 -30.10
CA GLY A 436 70.06 16.44 -31.20
C GLY A 436 71.08 15.32 -31.49
N LYS A 437 72.33 15.44 -31.03
CA LYS A 437 73.43 14.51 -31.31
C LYS A 437 73.59 13.48 -30.21
N SER A 438 73.82 12.23 -30.59
CA SER A 438 74.16 11.13 -29.68
C SER A 438 75.62 10.74 -29.83
N GLY A 439 76.29 10.38 -28.74
CA GLY A 439 77.69 9.96 -28.73
C GLY A 439 78.11 9.39 -27.38
N TYR A 440 79.43 9.37 -27.14
CA TYR A 440 80.02 8.90 -25.89
C TYR A 440 80.88 9.99 -25.24
N ALA A 441 80.64 10.25 -23.96
CA ALA A 441 81.37 11.20 -23.13
C ALA A 441 82.18 10.46 -22.05
N SER A 442 83.26 11.06 -21.54
CA SER A 442 84.05 10.48 -20.46
C SER A 442 83.28 10.59 -19.13
N GLY A 443 83.04 9.46 -18.45
CA GLY A 443 82.33 9.43 -17.17
C GLY A 443 83.03 10.18 -16.04
N ALA A 444 84.33 10.48 -16.18
CA ALA A 444 85.11 11.25 -15.21
C ALA A 444 84.76 12.76 -15.19
N THR A 445 84.02 13.28 -16.18
CA THR A 445 83.60 14.69 -16.22
C THR A 445 82.16 14.90 -15.73
N PHE A 446 81.61 13.93 -14.99
CA PHE A 446 80.25 13.97 -14.44
C PHE A 446 80.26 13.85 -12.90
N THR A 447 79.29 14.49 -12.27
CA THR A 447 79.00 14.39 -10.83
C THR A 447 77.51 14.16 -10.58
N ASP A 448 77.18 13.75 -9.36
CA ASP A 448 75.80 13.53 -8.92
C ASP A 448 74.93 14.79 -9.12
N HIS A 449 73.67 14.57 -9.50
CA HIS A 449 72.67 15.62 -9.57
C HIS A 449 71.51 15.31 -8.62
N VAL A 450 71.30 16.20 -7.67
CA VAL A 450 70.15 16.17 -6.75
C VAL A 450 69.02 17.03 -7.33
N THR A 451 67.83 16.46 -7.40
CA THR A 451 66.58 17.17 -7.71
C THR A 451 65.58 17.00 -6.58
N THR A 452 64.85 18.07 -6.27
CA THR A 452 63.74 18.07 -5.31
C THR A 452 62.42 18.17 -6.07
N GLN A 453 61.42 17.42 -5.61
CA GLN A 453 60.06 17.42 -6.13
C GLN A 453 59.10 17.54 -4.95
N SER A 454 58.20 18.52 -4.99
CA SER A 454 57.09 18.59 -4.05
C SER A 454 56.12 17.43 -4.34
N ILE A 455 55.69 16.74 -3.29
CA ILE A 455 54.68 15.67 -3.34
C ILE A 455 53.57 15.98 -2.32
N PRO A 456 52.35 15.43 -2.47
CA PRO A 456 51.31 15.57 -1.46
C PRO A 456 51.84 15.15 -0.09
N THR A 457 51.55 15.94 0.95
CA THR A 457 51.92 15.61 2.33
C THR A 457 51.35 14.23 2.69
N THR A 458 52.25 13.29 2.94
CA THR A 458 51.92 11.87 3.15
C THR A 458 52.64 11.38 4.40
N ASP A 459 51.91 10.65 5.24
CA ASP A 459 52.43 9.99 6.43
C ASP A 459 52.79 8.52 6.12
N PHE A 460 53.88 8.02 6.70
CA PHE A 460 54.41 6.67 6.45
C PHE A 460 54.81 5.98 7.76
N GLU A 461 54.24 4.82 8.02
CA GLU A 461 54.57 3.96 9.16
C GLU A 461 55.77 3.05 8.85
N LEU A 462 56.80 3.09 9.70
CA LEU A 462 58.07 2.39 9.48
C LEU A 462 58.05 0.93 9.92
N LYS A 463 58.57 0.04 9.06
CA LYS A 463 58.61 -1.41 9.29
C LYS A 463 59.84 -1.90 10.06
N THR A 464 60.85 -1.04 10.20
CA THR A 464 62.12 -1.28 10.89
C THR A 464 62.66 0.03 11.44
N ASP A 465 63.71 -0.03 12.26
CA ASP A 465 64.52 1.14 12.59
C ASP A 465 65.20 1.69 11.33
N VAL A 466 65.20 3.02 11.17
CA VAL A 466 65.73 3.71 9.96
C VAL A 466 66.53 4.95 10.33
N ALA A 467 67.77 5.00 9.84
CA ALA A 467 68.69 6.12 10.02
C ALA A 467 68.34 7.30 9.10
N VAL A 468 68.06 8.47 9.69
CA VAL A 468 67.87 9.74 8.98
C VAL A 468 69.23 10.32 8.63
N LYS A 469 69.49 10.51 7.33
CA LYS A 469 70.77 10.95 6.77
C LYS A 469 70.84 12.46 6.57
N ALA A 470 72.03 13.04 6.72
CA ALA A 470 72.28 14.46 6.50
C ALA A 470 72.22 14.91 5.03
N ALA A 471 72.34 13.98 4.09
CA ALA A 471 72.21 14.20 2.66
C ALA A 471 71.53 12.98 1.99
N PRO A 472 70.92 13.11 0.80
CA PRO A 472 70.26 12.01 0.09
C PRO A 472 71.27 11.03 -0.54
N LYS A 473 72.10 10.38 0.29
CA LYS A 473 73.04 9.31 -0.08
C LYS A 473 73.32 8.42 1.12
N ALA A 474 73.48 7.10 0.89
CA ALA A 474 73.68 6.13 1.97
C ALA A 474 74.94 6.38 2.82
N SER A 475 75.99 6.92 2.20
CA SER A 475 77.27 7.27 2.82
C SER A 475 77.27 8.60 3.60
N ALA A 476 76.14 9.29 3.71
CA ALA A 476 76.04 10.47 4.57
C ALA A 476 76.03 10.09 6.06
N THR A 477 76.41 11.05 6.91
CA THR A 477 76.26 10.95 8.36
C THR A 477 74.79 10.74 8.74
N THR A 478 74.55 9.93 9.78
CA THR A 478 73.25 9.80 10.41
C THR A 478 73.08 10.94 11.40
N ILE A 479 71.99 11.72 11.31
CA ILE A 479 71.67 12.78 12.28
C ILE A 479 70.87 12.20 13.45
N THR A 480 69.86 11.38 13.14
CA THR A 480 68.98 10.74 14.11
C THR A 480 68.42 9.44 13.52
N THR A 481 67.68 8.68 14.32
CA THR A 481 67.09 7.39 13.93
C THR A 481 65.61 7.40 14.29
N PHE A 482 64.76 7.04 13.33
CA PHE A 482 63.39 6.61 13.60
C PHE A 482 63.39 5.14 14.01
N LYS A 483 62.44 4.76 14.86
CA LYS A 483 62.22 3.39 15.31
C LYS A 483 61.12 2.71 14.51
N THR A 484 61.16 1.39 14.55
CA THR A 484 60.07 0.51 14.12
C THR A 484 58.73 0.99 14.70
N ASN A 485 57.69 1.09 13.86
CA ASN A 485 56.36 1.64 14.16
C ASN A 485 56.30 3.15 14.51
N ASP A 486 57.38 3.93 14.32
CA ASP A 486 57.22 5.40 14.21
C ASP A 486 56.57 5.75 12.86
N ILE A 487 55.76 6.81 12.84
CA ILE A 487 55.17 7.37 11.63
C ILE A 487 55.90 8.66 11.29
N TYR A 488 56.50 8.76 10.10
CA TYR A 488 57.11 10.01 9.62
C TYR A 488 56.22 10.68 8.57
N GLN A 489 56.22 12.01 8.57
CA GLN A 489 55.58 12.81 7.52
C GLN A 489 56.61 13.28 6.48
N THR A 490 56.20 13.35 5.22
CA THR A 490 56.98 14.00 4.15
C THR A 490 56.07 14.68 3.12
N ASN A 491 56.57 15.76 2.53
CA ASN A 491 55.97 16.46 1.39
C ASN A 491 56.99 16.70 0.27
N GLN A 492 58.18 16.08 0.33
CA GLN A 492 59.25 16.30 -0.63
C GLN A 492 60.00 15.01 -0.96
N LEU A 493 59.88 14.60 -2.22
CA LEU A 493 60.68 13.56 -2.84
C LEU A 493 61.99 14.17 -3.34
N VAL A 494 63.11 13.52 -3.02
CA VAL A 494 64.46 14.00 -3.33
C VAL A 494 65.19 12.89 -4.06
N THR A 495 65.45 13.11 -5.35
CA THR A 495 66.16 12.15 -6.19
C THR A 495 67.62 12.57 -6.31
N ASN A 496 68.55 11.67 -6.00
CA ASN A 496 69.98 11.88 -6.18
C ASN A 496 70.54 10.74 -7.05
N GLY A 497 70.96 11.07 -8.27
CA GLY A 497 71.32 10.08 -9.27
C GLY A 497 70.14 9.15 -9.57
N SER A 498 70.25 7.86 -9.21
CA SER A 498 69.16 6.87 -9.31
C SER A 498 68.45 6.58 -7.98
N SER A 499 68.88 7.16 -6.86
CA SER A 499 68.34 6.87 -5.53
C SER A 499 67.30 7.91 -5.13
N LYS A 500 66.16 7.44 -4.60
CA LYS A 500 65.05 8.29 -4.15
C LYS A 500 64.97 8.31 -2.62
N TRP A 501 64.76 9.51 -2.07
CA TRP A 501 64.71 9.77 -0.64
C TRP A 501 63.49 10.65 -0.32
N HIS A 502 62.86 10.43 0.82
CA HIS A 502 61.95 11.41 1.42
C HIS A 502 62.77 12.38 2.27
N ARG A 503 62.54 13.70 2.10
CA ARG A 503 62.97 14.69 3.09
C ARG A 503 62.00 14.67 4.26
N VAL A 504 62.54 14.57 5.46
CA VAL A 504 61.80 14.30 6.71
C VAL A 504 62.32 15.17 7.84
N THR A 505 61.46 15.44 8.83
CA THR A 505 61.83 16.17 10.05
C THR A 505 61.44 15.35 11.27
N LYS A 506 62.38 15.17 12.20
CA LYS A 506 62.16 14.55 13.51
C LYS A 506 62.63 15.50 14.60
N ASP A 507 61.75 15.86 15.53
CA ASP A 507 62.07 16.68 16.71
C ASP A 507 62.89 17.95 16.35
N GLY A 508 62.49 18.63 15.27
CA GLY A 508 63.15 19.82 14.72
C GLY A 508 64.33 19.54 13.76
N GLN A 509 64.96 18.37 13.84
CA GLN A 509 66.08 18.00 12.97
C GLN A 509 65.58 17.53 11.60
N THR A 510 66.12 18.12 10.52
CA THR A 510 65.75 17.76 9.13
C THR A 510 66.81 16.88 8.49
N GLY A 511 66.38 15.84 7.75
CA GLY A 511 67.27 15.01 6.94
C GLY A 511 66.52 14.21 5.88
N TYR A 512 67.12 13.08 5.47
CA TYR A 512 66.66 12.27 4.35
C TYR A 512 66.65 10.78 4.71
N LEU A 513 65.61 10.04 4.34
CA LEU A 513 65.56 8.57 4.42
C LEU A 513 65.13 7.98 3.06
N PRO A 514 65.45 6.72 2.71
CA PRO A 514 65.00 6.11 1.47
C PRO A 514 63.47 6.04 1.37
N VAL A 515 62.90 6.10 0.16
CA VAL A 515 61.44 6.07 -0.03
C VAL A 515 60.79 4.79 0.50
N ASP A 516 61.39 3.63 0.21
CA ASP A 516 60.79 2.30 0.39
C ASP A 516 60.94 1.75 1.82
N GLN A 517 60.79 2.59 2.84
CA GLN A 517 61.05 2.27 4.25
C GLN A 517 59.80 2.10 5.11
N GLY A 518 58.66 2.61 4.65
CA GLY A 518 57.40 2.56 5.37
C GLY A 518 56.21 2.33 4.46
N THR A 519 55.05 2.07 5.06
CA THR A 519 53.76 1.95 4.37
C THR A 519 52.99 3.26 4.50
N PRO A 520 52.38 3.80 3.43
CA PRO A 520 51.54 4.99 3.52
C PRO A 520 50.38 4.77 4.50
N VAL A 521 50.15 5.75 5.37
CA VAL A 521 49.06 5.77 6.36
C VAL A 521 48.31 7.09 6.26
N SER A 522 47.03 7.09 6.64
CA SER A 522 46.15 8.25 6.49
C SER A 522 45.87 8.91 7.83
N TYR A 523 46.01 10.24 7.89
CA TYR A 523 45.44 11.05 8.96
C TYR A 523 43.93 11.18 8.75
N THR A 524 43.12 10.79 9.75
CA THR A 524 41.71 11.19 9.83
C THR A 524 41.55 12.36 10.79
N SER A 525 40.75 13.35 10.41
CA SER A 525 40.23 14.34 11.35
C SER A 525 39.16 13.68 12.21
N GLU A 526 39.31 13.74 13.52
CA GLU A 526 38.38 13.18 14.51
C GLU A 526 37.86 14.31 15.39
N ASN A 527 36.74 14.08 16.07
CA ASN A 527 36.25 14.95 17.14
C ASN A 527 35.59 14.06 18.21
N ILE A 528 36.41 13.55 19.13
CA ILE A 528 35.99 12.57 20.12
C ILE A 528 36.52 12.96 21.50
N ALA A 529 35.61 13.18 22.45
CA ALA A 529 35.96 13.26 23.86
C ALA A 529 36.37 11.86 24.36
N MET A 530 37.62 11.73 24.80
CA MET A 530 38.19 10.51 25.37
C MET A 530 38.62 10.76 26.82
N LYS A 531 38.94 9.68 27.53
CA LYS A 531 39.52 9.68 28.87
C LYS A 531 40.74 8.77 28.89
N THR A 532 41.84 9.21 29.49
CA THR A 532 43.02 8.36 29.67
C THR A 532 42.72 7.18 30.59
N THR A 533 43.13 5.98 30.19
CA THR A 533 43.08 4.75 31.00
C THR A 533 44.36 4.57 31.83
N ALA A 534 45.49 5.08 31.32
CA ALA A 534 46.80 5.09 31.98
C ALA A 534 47.46 6.47 31.84
N THR A 535 48.46 6.75 32.67
CA THR A 535 49.31 7.95 32.51
C THR A 535 50.13 7.81 31.23
N THR A 536 50.02 8.76 30.31
CA THR A 536 50.53 8.64 28.94
C THR A 536 51.31 9.86 28.47
N ALA A 537 52.28 9.67 27.57
CA ALA A 537 53.20 10.70 27.10
C ALA A 537 52.65 11.40 25.85
N LEU A 538 52.49 12.72 25.90
CA LEU A 538 52.08 13.55 24.76
C LEU A 538 53.29 13.88 23.90
N ARG A 539 53.46 13.17 22.78
CA ARG A 539 54.65 13.27 21.91
C ARG A 539 54.50 14.32 20.81
N THR A 540 55.64 14.82 20.33
CA THR A 540 55.74 15.76 19.19
C THR A 540 55.10 15.22 17.91
N TYR A 541 55.20 13.92 17.66
CA TYR A 541 54.54 13.23 16.55
C TYR A 541 54.16 11.78 16.91
N ALA A 542 53.46 11.10 16.00
CA ALA A 542 53.01 9.72 16.18
C ALA A 542 54.18 8.71 16.06
N GLY A 543 54.60 8.14 17.19
CA GLY A 543 55.68 7.15 17.24
C GLY A 543 56.38 7.16 18.60
N ASN A 544 56.90 6.01 19.04
CA ASN A 544 57.47 5.87 20.38
C ASN A 544 58.88 6.47 20.56
N SER A 545 59.57 6.85 19.48
CA SER A 545 60.89 7.51 19.58
C SER A 545 60.88 9.03 19.41
N TYR A 546 59.69 9.63 19.29
CA TYR A 546 59.47 11.09 19.29
C TYR A 546 59.49 11.70 20.70
N ALA A 547 59.95 12.94 20.81
CA ALA A 547 60.12 13.65 22.08
C ALA A 547 58.79 13.89 22.83
N THR A 548 58.81 13.76 24.16
CA THR A 548 57.66 14.03 25.03
C THR A 548 57.54 15.52 25.33
N THR A 549 56.38 16.12 24.99
CA THR A 549 56.08 17.55 25.19
C THR A 549 55.36 17.83 26.53
N ALA A 550 54.61 16.85 27.03
CA ALA A 550 53.94 16.83 28.32
C ALA A 550 53.57 15.37 28.69
N THR A 551 53.16 15.16 29.94
CA THR A 551 52.58 13.88 30.40
C THR A 551 51.13 14.12 30.82
N ILE A 552 50.22 13.26 30.38
CA ILE A 552 48.79 13.33 30.69
C ILE A 552 48.48 12.25 31.76
N PRO A 553 48.05 12.62 32.98
CA PRO A 553 47.71 11.65 34.02
C PRO A 553 46.58 10.71 33.61
N SER A 554 46.54 9.49 34.18
CA SER A 554 45.35 8.61 34.06
C SER A 554 44.09 9.30 34.58
N GLY A 555 42.95 9.01 33.96
CA GLY A 555 41.65 9.58 34.31
C GLY A 555 41.39 11.00 33.81
N THR A 556 42.31 11.59 33.04
CA THR A 556 42.15 12.92 32.43
C THR A 556 41.23 12.86 31.21
N ASN A 557 40.24 13.74 31.15
CA ASN A 557 39.41 13.92 29.95
C ASN A 557 40.17 14.75 28.91
N VAL A 558 40.21 14.31 27.66
CA VAL A 558 40.90 15.00 26.55
C VAL A 558 40.04 14.99 25.28
N GLN A 559 40.29 15.95 24.38
CA GLN A 559 39.68 15.96 23.05
C GLN A 559 40.67 15.38 22.03
N VAL A 560 40.24 14.32 21.34
CA VAL A 560 40.90 13.80 20.14
C VAL A 560 40.44 14.62 18.94
N ILE A 561 41.42 15.24 18.28
CA ILE A 561 41.24 16.10 17.09
C ILE A 561 41.73 15.42 15.79
N GLY A 562 42.23 14.19 15.88
CA GLY A 562 42.62 13.37 14.74
C GLY A 562 43.22 12.02 15.13
N LYS A 563 43.44 11.15 14.15
CA LYS A 563 44.03 9.82 14.31
C LYS A 563 44.99 9.52 13.15
N ILE A 564 46.11 8.83 13.42
CA ILE A 564 46.93 8.14 12.41
C ILE A 564 47.29 6.76 12.98
N GLN A 565 46.87 5.67 12.33
CA GLN A 565 46.98 4.31 12.87
C GLN A 565 46.59 4.28 14.36
N ASP A 566 47.37 3.64 15.23
CA ASP A 566 47.08 3.54 16.67
C ASP A 566 47.60 4.74 17.49
N TRP A 567 47.63 5.93 16.89
CA TRP A 567 47.94 7.20 17.57
C TRP A 567 46.79 8.20 17.44
N TYR A 568 46.29 8.69 18.57
CA TYR A 568 45.38 9.84 18.61
C TYR A 568 46.17 11.14 18.72
N LYS A 569 45.75 12.15 17.95
CA LYS A 569 46.18 13.53 18.12
C LYS A 569 45.26 14.22 19.11
N VAL A 570 45.82 14.75 20.19
CA VAL A 570 45.06 15.40 21.28
C VAL A 570 45.63 16.77 21.62
N SER A 571 44.79 17.61 22.22
CA SER A 571 45.22 18.84 22.91
C SER A 571 45.06 18.67 24.43
N ALA A 572 46.12 18.95 25.18
CA ALA A 572 46.15 18.87 26.64
C ALA A 572 47.13 19.90 27.22
N SER A 573 46.75 20.57 28.31
CA SER A 573 47.58 21.59 28.99
C SER A 573 48.16 22.67 28.06
N GLY A 574 47.36 23.11 27.07
CA GLY A 574 47.75 24.11 26.07
C GLY A 574 48.69 23.60 24.95
N LYS A 575 49.11 22.33 24.98
CA LYS A 575 49.97 21.71 23.97
C LYS A 575 49.18 20.72 23.12
N THR A 576 49.54 20.62 21.83
CA THR A 576 49.00 19.61 20.91
C THR A 576 50.09 18.60 20.58
N GLY A 577 49.74 17.32 20.54
CA GLY A 577 50.67 16.22 20.23
C GLY A 577 49.93 14.90 20.02
N TYR A 578 50.67 13.79 20.02
CA TYR A 578 50.12 12.45 19.81
C TYR A 578 50.31 11.55 21.03
N VAL A 579 49.36 10.64 21.22
CA VAL A 579 49.32 9.63 22.29
C VAL A 579 48.88 8.27 21.72
N PRO A 580 49.35 7.14 22.27
CA PRO A 580 48.87 5.82 21.87
C PRO A 580 47.34 5.67 22.06
N ALA A 581 46.68 4.99 21.13
CA ALA A 581 45.22 4.90 21.09
C ALA A 581 44.63 3.93 22.14
N ASP A 582 45.44 2.99 22.63
CA ASP A 582 45.13 2.03 23.69
C ASP A 582 45.15 2.64 25.11
N THR A 583 45.90 3.73 25.33
CA THR A 583 45.88 4.48 26.59
C THR A 583 44.65 5.39 26.75
N MET A 584 43.67 5.26 25.85
CA MET A 584 42.45 6.07 25.80
C MET A 584 41.18 5.21 25.71
N THR A 585 40.11 5.63 26.39
CA THR A 585 38.76 5.08 26.24
C THR A 585 37.75 6.20 25.94
N GLU A 586 36.62 5.89 25.31
CA GLU A 586 35.63 6.90 24.93
C GLU A 586 34.91 7.48 26.15
N LEU A 587 34.77 8.80 26.22
CA LEU A 587 34.18 9.47 27.39
C LEU A 587 32.65 9.32 27.38
N ILE A 588 32.17 8.23 27.99
CA ILE A 588 30.74 7.95 28.12
C ILE A 588 30.17 8.65 29.34
N THR A 589 29.33 9.66 29.11
CA THR A 589 28.56 10.33 30.18
C THR A 589 27.14 9.77 30.25
N LYS A 590 26.58 9.71 31.46
CA LYS A 590 25.24 9.14 31.73
C LYS A 590 24.43 10.16 32.53
N LYS A 591 23.24 10.50 32.05
CA LYS A 591 22.27 11.36 32.74
C LYS A 591 21.00 10.56 33.01
N THR A 592 20.62 10.42 34.28
CA THR A 592 19.32 9.87 34.66
C THR A 592 18.21 10.80 34.15
N LEU A 593 17.17 10.20 33.59
CA LEU A 593 15.97 10.88 33.10
C LEU A 593 14.76 10.46 33.95
N SER A 594 13.77 11.36 34.04
CA SER A 594 12.41 11.00 34.40
C SER A 594 11.90 9.84 33.51
N ALA A 595 11.06 8.98 34.07
CA ALA A 595 10.57 7.76 33.42
C ALA A 595 9.77 8.04 32.13
N SER A 596 10.46 8.02 30.98
CA SER A 596 9.97 8.54 29.70
C SER A 596 9.67 7.43 28.70
N ARG A 597 8.66 7.65 27.85
CA ARG A 597 8.28 6.76 26.74
C ARG A 597 8.23 7.54 25.45
N PHE A 598 8.57 6.89 24.35
CA PHE A 598 8.58 7.51 23.01
C PHE A 598 7.98 6.55 21.98
N VAL A 599 7.01 7.03 21.20
CA VAL A 599 6.41 6.29 20.07
C VAL A 599 7.18 6.57 18.79
N LEU A 600 7.41 5.54 17.97
CA LEU A 600 8.14 5.65 16.72
C LEU A 600 7.22 5.94 15.53
N SER A 601 7.59 6.89 14.68
CA SER A 601 6.88 7.20 13.43
C SER A 601 7.35 6.38 12.21
N LYS A 602 8.45 5.63 12.37
CA LYS A 602 9.12 4.83 11.33
C LYS A 602 9.87 3.67 12.00
N SER A 603 10.41 2.74 11.22
CA SER A 603 11.30 1.71 11.76
C SER A 603 12.64 2.30 12.24
N VAL A 604 13.16 1.80 13.36
CA VAL A 604 14.38 2.30 14.02
C VAL A 604 15.16 1.13 14.62
N ASP A 605 16.46 1.07 14.33
CA ASP A 605 17.36 0.09 14.89
C ASP A 605 17.68 0.37 16.36
N VAL A 606 17.46 -0.63 17.22
CA VAL A 606 18.00 -0.67 18.58
C VAL A 606 19.42 -1.23 18.48
N LYS A 607 20.43 -0.46 18.89
CA LYS A 607 21.84 -0.85 18.85
C LYS A 607 22.27 -1.61 20.12
N LYS A 608 23.24 -2.52 19.99
CA LYS A 608 23.84 -3.25 21.13
C LYS A 608 24.63 -2.32 22.06
N THR A 609 25.24 -1.26 21.52
CA THR A 609 25.97 -0.22 22.26
C THR A 609 25.56 1.18 21.78
N HIS A 610 25.94 2.22 22.52
CA HIS A 610 25.60 3.62 22.27
C HIS A 610 26.52 4.25 21.21
N HIS A 611 26.52 3.69 20.00
CA HIS A 611 27.27 4.21 18.86
C HIS A 611 26.55 3.88 17.54
N SER A 612 26.57 4.80 16.57
CA SER A 612 25.78 4.65 15.33
C SER A 612 26.20 3.47 14.44
N THR A 613 27.49 3.13 14.40
CA THR A 613 28.00 1.97 13.65
C THR A 613 27.92 0.64 14.39
N ALA A 614 27.37 0.61 15.61
CA ALA A 614 27.26 -0.63 16.37
C ALA A 614 26.30 -1.63 15.72
N ASP A 615 26.47 -2.91 16.07
CA ASP A 615 25.52 -3.97 15.74
C ASP A 615 24.08 -3.60 16.14
N THR A 616 23.14 -3.91 15.25
CA THR A 616 21.71 -3.89 15.58
C THR A 616 21.37 -5.10 16.45
N LEU A 617 20.75 -4.84 17.60
CA LEU A 617 20.22 -5.84 18.55
C LEU A 617 18.87 -6.38 18.06
N THR A 618 18.03 -5.48 17.58
CA THR A 618 16.73 -5.72 16.93
C THR A 618 16.26 -4.42 16.28
N THR A 619 15.36 -4.50 15.32
CA THR A 619 14.71 -3.31 14.73
C THR A 619 13.31 -3.17 15.32
N LEU A 620 12.97 -1.97 15.79
CA LEU A 620 11.58 -1.58 16.10
C LEU A 620 10.93 -1.02 14.84
N THR A 621 9.61 -1.12 14.75
CA THR A 621 8.79 -0.66 13.63
C THR A 621 8.02 0.62 13.98
N ALA A 622 7.33 1.22 13.01
CA ALA A 622 6.41 2.32 13.28
C ALA A 622 5.31 1.87 14.27
N SER A 623 4.92 2.75 15.19
CA SER A 623 3.99 2.50 16.30
C SER A 623 4.46 1.52 17.40
N ASP A 624 5.71 1.04 17.38
CA ASP A 624 6.33 0.54 18.61
C ASP A 624 6.62 1.71 19.58
N VAL A 625 6.55 1.46 20.88
CA VAL A 625 6.89 2.42 21.94
C VAL A 625 8.05 1.90 22.78
N TYR A 626 9.15 2.66 22.84
CA TYR A 626 10.25 2.34 23.75
C TYR A 626 10.18 3.15 25.06
N TYR A 627 10.81 2.60 26.11
CA TYR A 627 10.89 3.18 27.45
C TYR A 627 12.34 3.43 27.85
N THR A 628 12.60 4.54 28.53
CA THR A 628 13.95 4.91 29.00
C THR A 628 13.93 5.70 30.31
N THR A 629 15.00 5.54 31.08
CA THR A 629 15.32 6.30 32.31
C THR A 629 16.75 6.86 32.27
N GLN A 630 17.48 6.70 31.17
CA GLN A 630 18.89 7.08 31.05
C GLN A 630 19.21 7.58 29.64
N LEU A 631 19.65 8.84 29.57
CA LEU A 631 20.40 9.38 28.45
C LEU A 631 21.87 8.99 28.60
N VAL A 632 22.46 8.50 27.52
CA VAL A 632 23.89 8.22 27.40
C VAL A 632 24.44 9.08 26.27
N THR A 633 25.47 9.87 26.55
CA THR A 633 26.19 10.65 25.53
C THR A 633 27.57 10.04 25.36
N ASN A 634 27.93 9.69 24.12
CA ASN A 634 29.26 9.16 23.80
C ASN A 634 30.27 10.28 23.50
N GLY A 635 31.52 9.91 23.23
CA GLY A 635 32.61 10.87 23.02
C GLY A 635 32.43 11.71 21.76
N ARG A 636 31.72 11.18 20.74
CA ARG A 636 31.32 11.90 19.52
C ARG A 636 30.12 12.84 19.72
N SER A 637 29.74 13.10 20.99
CA SER A 637 28.53 13.84 21.38
C SER A 637 27.22 13.23 20.87
N GLU A 638 27.20 11.98 20.41
CA GLU A 638 25.94 11.32 20.05
C GLU A 638 25.14 11.00 21.31
N GLN A 639 23.86 11.34 21.29
CA GLN A 639 22.93 11.11 22.38
C GLN A 639 22.05 9.88 22.11
N TRP A 640 21.98 8.99 23.11
CA TRP A 640 21.32 7.69 23.05
C TRP A 640 20.43 7.46 24.28
N HIS A 641 19.17 7.15 24.05
CA HIS A 641 18.28 6.60 25.08
C HIS A 641 18.62 5.12 25.32
N ARG A 642 18.95 4.76 26.56
CA ARG A 642 19.11 3.36 26.97
C ARG A 642 17.75 2.74 27.29
N MET A 643 17.48 1.56 26.78
CA MET A 643 16.23 0.81 26.97
C MET A 643 16.47 -0.68 27.27
N ASN A 644 15.42 -1.38 27.67
CA ASN A 644 15.37 -2.85 27.70
C ASN A 644 14.37 -3.34 26.64
N ILE A 645 14.71 -4.40 25.90
CA ILE A 645 13.81 -5.12 25.00
C ILE A 645 14.00 -6.63 25.17
N ASN A 646 12.91 -7.32 25.50
CA ASN A 646 12.86 -8.77 25.73
C ASN A 646 14.01 -9.28 26.65
N GLY A 647 14.30 -8.53 27.72
CA GLY A 647 15.34 -8.83 28.71
C GLY A 647 16.72 -8.25 28.39
N LYS A 648 17.00 -7.85 27.15
CA LYS A 648 18.31 -7.36 26.70
C LYS A 648 18.40 -5.83 26.80
N THR A 649 19.55 -5.30 27.23
CA THR A 649 19.83 -3.85 27.16
C THR A 649 20.15 -3.47 25.71
N GLY A 650 19.58 -2.35 25.24
CA GLY A 650 19.89 -1.75 23.94
C GLY A 650 19.78 -0.22 23.96
N TYR A 651 20.16 0.40 22.85
CA TYR A 651 20.27 1.86 22.73
C TYR A 651 19.57 2.36 21.47
N VAL A 652 18.78 3.43 21.59
CA VAL A 652 18.11 4.12 20.46
C VAL A 652 18.58 5.58 20.45
N ARG A 653 18.94 6.11 19.28
CA ARG A 653 19.40 7.50 19.16
C ARG A 653 18.27 8.45 19.57
N VAL A 654 18.59 9.58 20.21
CA VAL A 654 17.56 10.57 20.55
C VAL A 654 16.84 11.10 19.29
N ASN A 655 15.67 11.68 19.49
CA ASN A 655 14.84 12.31 18.44
C ASN A 655 14.37 11.35 17.33
N GLN A 656 14.41 10.02 17.55
CA GLN A 656 13.81 9.03 16.63
C GLN A 656 12.34 8.70 16.90
N GLY A 657 11.74 9.26 17.97
CA GLY A 657 10.33 9.08 18.33
C GLY A 657 9.82 10.24 19.17
N THR A 658 8.51 10.43 19.21
CA THR A 658 7.84 11.51 19.95
C THR A 658 7.46 11.07 21.37
N PRO A 659 7.54 11.95 22.39
CA PRO A 659 7.12 11.61 23.75
C PRO A 659 5.67 11.14 23.80
N ILE A 660 5.39 10.10 24.59
CA ILE A 660 4.03 9.59 24.80
C ILE A 660 3.77 9.27 26.27
N ALA A 661 2.58 9.62 26.76
CA ALA A 661 2.18 9.34 28.14
C ALA A 661 1.85 7.84 28.35
N TYR A 662 1.97 7.40 29.60
CA TYR A 662 1.22 6.25 30.10
C TYR A 662 0.02 6.78 30.87
N SER A 663 -1.18 6.45 30.41
CA SER A 663 -2.40 6.71 31.17
C SER A 663 -2.64 5.52 32.09
N ALA A 664 -2.76 5.74 33.41
CA ALA A 664 -3.38 4.76 34.27
C ALA A 664 -4.89 4.69 33.94
N VAL A 665 -5.47 3.50 33.90
CA VAL A 665 -6.88 3.30 33.56
C VAL A 665 -7.55 2.52 34.69
N SER A 666 -8.76 2.95 35.06
CA SER A 666 -9.50 2.56 36.27
C SER A 666 -10.06 1.13 36.24
N ALA A 667 -9.20 0.12 36.07
CA ALA A 667 -9.51 -1.31 36.12
C ALA A 667 -10.74 -1.71 35.26
N THR A 668 -10.87 -1.09 34.09
CA THR A 668 -12.02 -1.25 33.19
C THR A 668 -12.00 -2.59 32.46
N LYS A 669 -13.15 -3.24 32.39
CA LYS A 669 -13.38 -4.50 31.66
C LYS A 669 -13.56 -4.25 30.17
N TYR A 670 -12.86 -5.05 29.38
CA TYR A 670 -12.96 -5.14 27.92
C TYR A 670 -13.22 -6.59 27.50
N LYS A 671 -13.78 -6.81 26.32
CA LYS A 671 -13.95 -8.13 25.72
C LYS A 671 -13.11 -8.20 24.43
N THR A 672 -12.32 -9.27 24.26
CA THR A 672 -11.56 -9.47 23.03
C THR A 672 -12.49 -9.72 21.83
N SER A 673 -12.28 -8.99 20.73
CA SER A 673 -13.01 -9.20 19.47
C SER A 673 -12.36 -10.27 18.59
N SER A 674 -11.07 -10.54 18.78
CA SER A 674 -10.32 -11.62 18.12
C SER A 674 -9.32 -12.27 19.08
N SER A 675 -8.79 -13.43 18.71
CA SER A 675 -7.61 -14.01 19.38
C SER A 675 -6.43 -13.03 19.26
N THR A 676 -5.74 -12.77 20.37
CA THR A 676 -4.89 -11.57 20.52
C THR A 676 -3.60 -11.87 21.29
N PRO A 677 -2.41 -11.56 20.75
CA PRO A 677 -1.14 -11.74 21.47
C PRO A 677 -1.00 -10.68 22.56
N LEU A 678 -0.80 -11.11 23.81
CA LEU A 678 -0.35 -10.26 24.91
C LEU A 678 1.17 -10.15 24.84
N ARG A 679 1.70 -8.94 24.63
CA ARG A 679 3.12 -8.69 24.34
C ARG A 679 3.88 -8.14 25.55
N SER A 680 5.20 -8.36 25.59
CA SER A 680 6.09 -7.93 26.67
C SER A 680 6.15 -6.40 26.85
N TYR A 681 5.90 -5.63 25.79
CA TYR A 681 5.69 -4.17 25.85
C TYR A 681 4.74 -3.69 24.74
N ALA A 682 4.45 -2.39 24.72
CA ALA A 682 3.57 -1.74 23.76
C ALA A 682 4.23 -1.62 22.36
N GLY A 683 3.86 -2.53 21.45
CA GLY A 683 4.30 -2.49 20.05
C GLY A 683 4.37 -3.88 19.38
N PRO A 684 4.26 -3.99 18.04
CA PRO A 684 4.27 -5.27 17.34
C PRO A 684 5.63 -5.99 17.33
N SER A 685 6.76 -5.31 17.56
CA SER A 685 8.08 -5.94 17.63
C SER A 685 8.38 -6.60 18.99
N TYR A 686 7.53 -6.40 19.98
CA TYR A 686 7.66 -7.03 21.31
C TYR A 686 7.11 -8.47 21.31
N GLY A 687 7.86 -9.38 21.94
CA GLY A 687 7.51 -10.81 21.96
C GLY A 687 6.21 -11.07 22.72
N ALA A 688 5.40 -12.02 22.24
CA ALA A 688 4.20 -12.45 22.94
C ALA A 688 4.56 -13.26 24.20
N VAL A 689 4.03 -12.87 25.36
CA VAL A 689 4.17 -13.63 26.62
C VAL A 689 3.07 -14.70 26.76
N THR A 690 1.91 -14.47 26.13
CA THR A 690 0.83 -15.44 25.93
C THR A 690 -0.14 -14.94 24.86
N THR A 691 -1.13 -15.74 24.49
CA THR A 691 -2.26 -15.33 23.64
C THR A 691 -3.55 -15.35 24.46
N ILE A 692 -4.39 -14.34 24.27
CA ILE A 692 -5.73 -14.23 24.85
C ILE A 692 -6.73 -14.72 23.78
N PRO A 693 -7.63 -15.68 24.08
CA PRO A 693 -8.65 -16.13 23.14
C PRO A 693 -9.63 -15.02 22.72
N SER A 694 -10.41 -15.26 21.66
CA SER A 694 -11.52 -14.35 21.31
C SER A 694 -12.67 -14.47 22.32
N GLY A 695 -13.44 -13.40 22.50
CA GLY A 695 -14.59 -13.33 23.40
C GLY A 695 -14.26 -13.33 24.90
N THR A 696 -12.98 -13.37 25.28
CA THR A 696 -12.51 -13.35 26.67
C THR A 696 -12.69 -11.96 27.28
N ILE A 697 -13.22 -11.89 28.51
CA ILE A 697 -13.32 -10.66 29.28
C ILE A 697 -11.99 -10.45 30.03
N VAL A 698 -11.41 -9.25 29.92
CA VAL A 698 -10.11 -8.89 30.49
C VAL A 698 -10.14 -7.51 31.15
N THR A 699 -9.33 -7.33 32.18
CA THR A 699 -9.21 -6.03 32.89
C THR A 699 -8.03 -5.22 32.33
N VAL A 700 -8.33 -4.02 31.84
CA VAL A 700 -7.33 -3.02 31.41
C VAL A 700 -6.97 -2.12 32.59
N THR A 701 -5.67 -1.98 32.85
CA THR A 701 -5.12 -1.22 34.01
C THR A 701 -4.27 0.00 33.59
N GLY A 702 -4.13 0.22 32.29
CA GLY A 702 -3.38 1.34 31.74
C GLY A 702 -3.32 1.30 30.22
N GLN A 703 -2.87 2.40 29.63
CA GLN A 703 -2.82 2.60 28.18
C GLN A 703 -1.54 3.35 27.78
N ILE A 704 -0.96 2.98 26.64
CA ILE A 704 0.13 3.71 25.98
C ILE A 704 -0.25 3.83 24.50
N GLY A 705 -0.76 4.99 24.07
CA GLY A 705 -1.28 5.16 22.71
C GLY A 705 -2.36 4.13 22.38
N THR A 706 -2.13 3.31 21.36
CA THR A 706 -3.04 2.22 20.93
C THR A 706 -2.86 0.90 21.69
N TRP A 707 -2.05 0.85 22.75
CA TRP A 707 -1.74 -0.38 23.49
C TRP A 707 -2.32 -0.39 24.90
N MET A 708 -3.15 -1.39 25.20
CA MET A 708 -3.82 -1.58 26.49
C MET A 708 -3.04 -2.56 27.38
N LYS A 709 -2.76 -2.17 28.62
CA LYS A 709 -2.05 -2.99 29.62
C LYS A 709 -3.02 -3.93 30.32
N ILE A 710 -2.81 -5.23 30.15
CA ILE A 710 -3.69 -6.30 30.62
C ILE A 710 -2.88 -7.33 31.43
N THR A 711 -3.53 -7.93 32.43
CA THR A 711 -3.07 -9.13 33.12
C THR A 711 -4.02 -10.29 32.78
N TYR A 712 -3.48 -11.39 32.26
CA TYR A 712 -4.23 -12.59 31.86
C TYR A 712 -3.41 -13.85 32.14
N ALA A 713 -4.05 -14.88 32.73
CA ALA A 713 -3.41 -16.14 33.12
C ALA A 713 -2.08 -15.95 33.90
N GLY A 714 -2.09 -15.06 34.90
CA GLY A 714 -0.91 -14.70 35.71
C GLY A 714 0.15 -13.83 35.02
N LYS A 715 0.06 -13.63 33.70
CA LYS A 715 1.04 -12.86 32.90
C LYS A 715 0.52 -11.44 32.66
N SER A 716 1.41 -10.45 32.81
CA SER A 716 1.12 -9.05 32.48
C SER A 716 1.79 -8.64 31.18
N GLY A 717 1.13 -7.80 30.38
CA GLY A 717 1.67 -7.30 29.12
C GLY A 717 0.75 -6.27 28.45
N TYR A 718 0.94 -6.07 27.14
CA TYR A 718 0.16 -5.13 26.33
C TYR A 718 -0.50 -5.82 25.14
N ALA A 719 -1.76 -5.49 24.87
CA ALA A 719 -2.51 -5.92 23.68
C ALA A 719 -2.94 -4.69 22.85
N SER A 720 -3.31 -4.89 21.58
CA SER A 720 -3.83 -3.80 20.75
C SER A 720 -5.23 -3.39 21.21
N ALA A 721 -5.47 -2.08 21.35
CA ALA A 721 -6.82 -1.55 21.55
C ALA A 721 -7.77 -1.94 20.41
N SER A 722 -7.26 -2.11 19.17
CA SER A 722 -8.06 -2.53 18.00
C SER A 722 -8.64 -3.95 18.09
N THR A 723 -8.24 -4.73 19.09
CA THR A 723 -8.71 -6.10 19.34
C THR A 723 -9.58 -6.23 20.60
N LEU A 724 -9.99 -5.09 21.17
CA LEU A 724 -10.69 -4.99 22.45
C LEU A 724 -11.89 -4.05 22.31
N ASN A 725 -13.09 -4.56 22.61
CA ASN A 725 -14.30 -3.75 22.74
C ASN A 725 -14.57 -3.49 24.22
N GLU A 726 -15.13 -2.32 24.58
CA GLU A 726 -15.59 -2.11 25.96
C GLU A 726 -16.62 -3.17 26.37
N PHE A 727 -16.51 -3.69 27.60
CA PHE A 727 -17.46 -4.66 28.10
C PHE A 727 -18.75 -3.98 28.56
N THR A 728 -19.89 -4.46 28.06
CA THR A 728 -21.21 -4.14 28.60
C THR A 728 -22.01 -5.42 28.79
N GLU A 729 -22.77 -5.48 29.87
CA GLU A 729 -23.62 -6.62 30.23
C GLU A 729 -25.04 -6.10 30.50
N THR A 730 -26.04 -6.63 29.80
CA THR A 730 -27.44 -6.23 29.97
C THR A 730 -28.20 -7.35 30.67
N LYS A 731 -28.89 -7.03 31.78
CA LYS A 731 -29.64 -7.98 32.60
C LYS A 731 -31.10 -7.57 32.66
N THR A 732 -31.99 -8.51 32.34
CA THR A 732 -33.41 -8.38 32.66
C THR A 732 -33.57 -8.42 34.18
N ILE A 733 -34.35 -7.50 34.73
CA ILE A 733 -34.74 -7.46 36.15
C ILE A 733 -36.27 -7.40 36.24
N PRO A 734 -36.88 -7.76 37.39
CA PRO A 734 -38.30 -7.51 37.63
C PRO A 734 -38.65 -6.04 37.37
N GLU A 735 -39.87 -5.77 36.91
CA GLU A 735 -40.28 -4.40 36.63
C GLU A 735 -40.40 -3.58 37.93
N ALA A 736 -39.63 -2.50 38.01
CA ALA A 736 -39.59 -1.60 39.16
C ALA A 736 -40.01 -0.18 38.75
N ARG A 737 -40.51 0.59 39.73
CA ARG A 737 -40.93 1.99 39.60
C ARG A 737 -40.23 2.82 40.68
N PHE A 738 -39.73 3.99 40.32
CA PHE A 738 -38.91 4.84 41.18
C PHE A 738 -39.36 6.30 41.10
N LEU A 739 -39.78 6.85 42.25
CA LEU A 739 -40.07 8.26 42.46
C LEU A 739 -38.77 9.06 42.58
N LEU A 740 -38.70 10.24 41.97
CA LEU A 740 -37.54 11.12 42.03
C LEU A 740 -37.61 12.06 43.24
N ASP A 741 -36.60 12.00 44.11
CA ASP A 741 -36.49 12.88 45.30
C ASP A 741 -35.75 14.20 45.00
N ALA A 742 -35.02 14.24 43.88
CA ALA A 742 -34.43 15.41 43.23
C ALA A 742 -34.44 15.23 41.70
N SER A 743 -34.18 16.29 40.92
CA SER A 743 -34.16 16.20 39.45
C SER A 743 -32.93 15.42 38.94
N ILE A 744 -33.12 14.53 37.96
CA ILE A 744 -32.11 13.61 37.43
C ILE A 744 -32.01 13.71 35.90
N ALA A 745 -30.77 13.70 35.39
CA ALA A 745 -30.49 13.69 33.95
C ALA A 745 -30.60 12.26 33.37
N VAL A 746 -31.44 12.07 32.37
CA VAL A 746 -31.56 10.82 31.61
C VAL A 746 -30.56 10.86 30.45
N LYS A 747 -29.65 9.88 30.42
CA LYS A 747 -28.55 9.81 29.44
C LYS A 747 -28.92 9.07 28.17
N SER A 748 -28.26 9.39 27.06
CA SER A 748 -28.39 8.69 25.76
C SER A 748 -27.76 7.30 25.74
N ASP A 749 -26.83 7.03 26.65
CA ASP A 749 -26.02 5.81 26.75
C ASP A 749 -25.64 5.59 28.23
N ALA A 750 -25.27 4.37 28.60
CA ALA A 750 -24.96 3.96 29.97
C ALA A 750 -23.58 4.43 30.45
N LYS A 751 -23.30 5.75 30.38
CA LYS A 751 -22.04 6.36 30.83
C LYS A 751 -22.21 7.82 31.21
N ASP A 752 -21.41 8.28 32.18
CA ASP A 752 -21.51 9.64 32.72
C ASP A 752 -21.28 10.74 31.65
N SER A 753 -20.41 10.45 30.69
CA SER A 753 -20.07 11.31 29.55
C SER A 753 -21.09 11.32 28.41
N ALA A 754 -22.17 10.53 28.50
CA ALA A 754 -23.24 10.55 27.50
C ALA A 754 -24.00 11.89 27.50
N SER A 755 -24.62 12.24 26.37
CA SER A 755 -25.51 13.40 26.31
C SER A 755 -26.78 13.17 27.12
N THR A 756 -27.32 14.24 27.69
CA THR A 756 -28.63 14.21 28.37
C THR A 756 -29.73 14.32 27.32
N ILE A 757 -30.66 13.36 27.28
CA ILE A 757 -31.78 13.34 26.31
C ILE A 757 -33.10 13.87 26.90
N ALA A 758 -33.20 13.87 28.23
CA ALA A 758 -34.29 14.45 29.01
C ALA A 758 -33.80 14.71 30.44
N THR A 759 -34.42 15.65 31.13
CA THR A 759 -34.31 15.79 32.59
C THR A 759 -35.66 15.40 33.18
N LEU A 760 -35.66 14.51 34.16
CA LEU A 760 -36.85 14.23 34.98
C LEU A 760 -36.75 15.07 36.25
N ASN A 761 -37.86 15.69 36.65
CA ASN A 761 -37.91 16.54 37.83
C ASN A 761 -38.22 15.75 39.11
N LYS A 762 -37.95 16.37 40.27
CA LYS A 762 -38.47 15.88 41.56
C LYS A 762 -39.99 15.62 41.47
N GLY A 763 -40.44 14.49 42.01
CA GLY A 763 -41.85 14.07 41.98
C GLY A 763 -42.30 13.41 40.67
N ASN A 764 -41.42 13.26 39.68
CA ASN A 764 -41.65 12.35 38.54
C ASN A 764 -41.42 10.89 38.98
N VAL A 765 -41.95 9.94 38.23
CA VAL A 765 -41.64 8.50 38.39
C VAL A 765 -41.09 7.96 37.07
N TYR A 766 -40.06 7.12 37.13
CA TYR A 766 -39.67 6.28 35.99
C TYR A 766 -39.89 4.80 36.30
N THR A 767 -39.96 3.98 35.24
CA THR A 767 -39.99 2.52 35.35
C THR A 767 -38.86 1.87 34.54
N THR A 768 -38.43 0.69 34.97
CA THR A 768 -37.38 -0.10 34.31
C THR A 768 -37.61 -1.59 34.55
N LYS A 769 -37.16 -2.40 33.57
CA LYS A 769 -37.06 -3.86 33.65
C LYS A 769 -35.68 -4.36 33.20
N THR A 770 -34.69 -3.47 33.15
CA THR A 770 -33.39 -3.74 32.52
C THR A 770 -32.27 -2.93 33.18
N LEU A 771 -31.24 -3.66 33.63
CA LEU A 771 -30.05 -3.15 34.27
C LEU A 771 -28.84 -3.37 33.37
N VAL A 772 -28.15 -2.29 33.00
CA VAL A 772 -26.89 -2.33 32.23
C VAL A 772 -25.72 -2.16 33.18
N VAL A 773 -24.75 -3.07 33.10
CA VAL A 773 -23.47 -3.02 33.82
C VAL A 773 -22.36 -2.69 32.82
N THR A 774 -21.53 -1.70 33.12
CA THR A 774 -20.56 -1.12 32.19
C THR A 774 -19.14 -1.65 32.37
N SER A 775 -18.24 -1.22 31.48
CA SER A 775 -16.81 -1.49 31.51
C SER A 775 -16.16 -1.07 32.83
N ALA A 776 -16.63 0.03 33.43
CA ALA A 776 -16.20 0.53 34.75
C ALA A 776 -16.95 -0.09 35.95
N ASN A 777 -17.76 -1.14 35.74
CA ASN A 777 -18.74 -1.69 36.70
C ASN A 777 -19.85 -0.72 37.14
N GLY A 778 -20.02 0.42 36.46
CA GLY A 778 -21.13 1.33 36.70
C GLY A 778 -22.45 0.66 36.32
N GLN A 779 -23.48 0.83 37.14
CA GLN A 779 -24.80 0.23 36.92
C GLN A 779 -25.81 1.30 36.50
N TRP A 780 -26.65 1.00 35.51
CA TRP A 780 -27.62 1.93 34.94
C TRP A 780 -28.96 1.23 34.68
N HIS A 781 -30.05 1.84 35.12
CA HIS A 781 -31.39 1.48 34.69
C HIS A 781 -31.64 1.98 33.27
N GLN A 782 -32.02 1.08 32.36
CA GLN A 782 -32.54 1.47 31.06
C GLN A 782 -34.02 1.83 31.19
N VAL A 783 -34.38 3.00 30.68
CA VAL A 783 -35.72 3.63 30.81
C VAL A 783 -36.24 4.06 29.43
N THR A 784 -37.55 4.32 29.32
CA THR A 784 -38.16 4.89 28.12
C THR A 784 -38.91 6.17 28.49
N ILE A 785 -38.48 7.31 27.94
CA ILE A 785 -39.03 8.64 28.24
C ILE A 785 -39.52 9.27 26.93
N ASN A 786 -40.82 9.62 26.86
CA ASN A 786 -41.44 10.21 25.67
C ASN A 786 -41.08 9.45 24.36
N GLY A 787 -41.13 8.12 24.40
CA GLY A 787 -40.82 7.23 23.27
C GLY A 787 -39.32 6.97 22.99
N LYS A 788 -38.39 7.60 23.72
CA LYS A 788 -36.94 7.43 23.56
C LYS A 788 -36.35 6.55 24.65
N THR A 789 -35.51 5.59 24.27
CA THR A 789 -34.66 4.85 25.22
C THR A 789 -33.60 5.78 25.82
N GLY A 790 -33.38 5.67 27.12
CA GLY A 790 -32.29 6.34 27.83
C GLY A 790 -31.86 5.58 29.07
N TYR A 791 -30.91 6.15 29.82
CA TYR A 791 -30.26 5.49 30.94
C TYR A 791 -30.18 6.41 32.17
N ILE A 792 -30.53 5.87 33.34
CA ILE A 792 -30.41 6.54 34.65
C ILE A 792 -29.42 5.75 35.49
N LYS A 793 -28.44 6.42 36.10
CA LYS A 793 -27.42 5.75 36.92
C LYS A 793 -28.05 5.18 38.19
N LEU A 794 -27.60 4.00 38.64
CA LEU A 794 -27.99 3.46 39.93
C LEU A 794 -27.39 4.30 41.07
N GLY A 795 -28.09 4.43 42.20
CA GLY A 795 -27.67 5.26 43.33
C GLY A 795 -27.94 6.76 43.19
N GLN A 796 -28.79 7.17 42.24
CA GLN A 796 -29.39 8.50 42.22
C GLN A 796 -30.46 8.64 43.34
N PRO A 797 -30.79 9.87 43.80
CA PRO A 797 -31.78 10.09 44.87
C PRO A 797 -33.21 9.77 44.40
N THR A 798 -33.62 8.52 44.63
CA THR A 798 -34.91 7.98 44.20
C THR A 798 -35.45 6.95 45.19
N SER A 799 -36.74 7.04 45.49
CA SER A 799 -37.47 6.12 46.36
C SER A 799 -38.31 5.12 45.55
N ALA A 800 -38.39 3.86 45.98
CA ALA A 800 -39.25 2.88 45.31
C ALA A 800 -40.74 3.23 45.51
N ILE A 801 -41.56 3.05 44.47
CA ILE A 801 -42.99 3.40 44.52
C ILE A 801 -43.86 2.31 43.89
N GLY A 802 -44.98 1.98 44.52
CA GLY A 802 -45.93 0.98 44.02
C GLY A 802 -46.83 1.51 42.90
N TYR A 803 -47.45 0.57 42.18
CA TYR A 803 -48.73 0.81 41.51
C TYR A 803 -49.84 0.29 42.42
N GLU A 804 -50.82 1.13 42.73
CA GLU A 804 -51.97 0.77 43.55
C GLU A 804 -53.20 0.61 42.63
N PRO A 805 -53.72 -0.61 42.39
CA PRO A 805 -54.93 -0.80 41.60
C PRO A 805 -56.13 -0.17 42.32
N ILE A 806 -57.06 0.39 41.54
CA ILE A 806 -58.32 0.95 42.02
C ILE A 806 -59.45 0.26 41.27
N GLU A 807 -60.40 -0.31 42.00
CA GLU A 807 -61.54 -1.00 41.40
C GLU A 807 -62.50 0.00 40.75
N LYS A 808 -62.62 -0.10 39.41
CA LYS A 808 -63.65 0.50 38.52
C LYS A 808 -64.30 1.79 39.04
N SER A 809 -63.46 2.77 39.35
CA SER A 809 -63.89 4.05 39.93
C SER A 809 -63.99 5.12 38.86
N PHE A 810 -64.66 6.23 39.18
CA PHE A 810 -64.73 7.41 38.32
C PHE A 810 -64.28 8.66 39.08
N VAL A 811 -63.66 9.59 38.36
CA VAL A 811 -63.22 10.89 38.89
C VAL A 811 -63.72 12.02 38.01
N ARG A 812 -64.05 13.15 38.63
CA ARG A 812 -64.48 14.38 37.97
C ARG A 812 -63.37 15.42 38.03
N ALA A 813 -63.10 16.07 36.90
CA ALA A 813 -62.24 17.23 36.83
C ALA A 813 -62.83 18.43 37.61
N THR A 814 -62.06 19.00 38.54
CA THR A 814 -62.41 20.22 39.30
C THR A 814 -61.96 21.51 38.61
N GLY A 815 -61.28 21.38 37.47
CA GLY A 815 -60.82 22.45 36.59
C GLY A 815 -60.20 21.83 35.33
N THR A 816 -59.50 22.63 34.51
CA THR A 816 -58.78 22.09 33.34
C THR A 816 -57.68 21.13 33.78
N THR A 817 -57.82 19.84 33.45
CA THR A 817 -56.92 18.77 33.89
C THR A 817 -56.09 18.26 32.72
N LEU A 818 -54.76 18.25 32.87
CA LEU A 818 -53.83 17.71 31.86
C LEU A 818 -53.63 16.20 32.04
N LEU A 819 -53.81 15.45 30.95
CA LEU A 819 -53.57 14.01 30.88
C LEU A 819 -52.21 13.75 30.22
N ARG A 820 -51.32 12.99 30.87
CA ARG A 820 -49.92 12.78 30.45
C ARG A 820 -49.65 11.32 30.11
N SER A 821 -48.60 11.09 29.32
CA SER A 821 -48.17 9.74 28.91
C SER A 821 -47.58 8.91 30.06
N TYR A 822 -47.05 9.56 31.10
CA TYR A 822 -46.64 8.91 32.34
C TYR A 822 -46.65 9.89 33.52
N VAL A 823 -46.27 9.40 34.70
CA VAL A 823 -46.35 10.06 36.00
C VAL A 823 -45.25 11.13 36.16
N GLY A 824 -45.61 12.40 35.97
CA GLY A 824 -44.72 13.55 36.21
C GLY A 824 -44.86 14.66 35.17
N ASP A 825 -44.33 15.85 35.48
CA ASP A 825 -44.41 17.05 34.63
C ASP A 825 -43.49 17.01 33.39
N ALA A 826 -42.41 16.23 33.41
CA ALA A 826 -41.51 16.04 32.26
C ALA A 826 -42.08 15.10 31.16
N TYR A 827 -43.18 14.40 31.45
CA TYR A 827 -43.91 13.61 30.45
C TYR A 827 -44.90 14.49 29.71
N GLN A 828 -44.90 14.42 28.38
CA GLN A 828 -45.71 15.33 27.56
C GLN A 828 -47.22 15.20 27.88
N PRO A 829 -47.96 16.32 27.98
CA PRO A 829 -49.41 16.31 27.92
C PRO A 829 -49.87 15.71 26.58
N VAL A 830 -50.76 14.73 26.65
CA VAL A 830 -51.34 14.03 25.49
C VAL A 830 -52.75 14.53 25.21
N ALA A 831 -53.47 14.96 26.25
CA ALA A 831 -54.79 15.57 26.15
C ALA A 831 -55.05 16.51 27.35
N SER A 832 -56.13 17.28 27.28
CA SER A 832 -56.65 18.10 28.38
C SER A 832 -58.17 17.94 28.46
N VAL A 833 -58.71 17.76 29.67
CA VAL A 833 -60.15 17.67 29.91
C VAL A 833 -60.65 18.90 30.67
N SER A 834 -61.90 19.29 30.41
CA SER A 834 -62.53 20.47 30.97
C SER A 834 -63.19 20.19 32.33
N LEU A 835 -63.52 21.27 33.05
CA LEU A 835 -64.29 21.22 34.30
C LEU A 835 -65.53 20.31 34.15
N ASN A 836 -65.76 19.46 35.15
CA ASN A 836 -66.83 18.48 35.21
C ASN A 836 -66.80 17.34 34.16
N THR A 837 -65.71 17.14 33.42
CA THR A 837 -65.50 15.88 32.67
C THR A 837 -65.33 14.71 33.64
N VAL A 838 -65.98 13.58 33.37
CA VAL A 838 -65.95 12.35 34.20
C VAL A 838 -65.12 11.27 33.51
N LEU A 839 -64.03 10.85 34.16
CA LEU A 839 -63.06 9.87 33.66
C LEU A 839 -63.10 8.57 34.50
N PRO A 840 -63.01 7.38 33.88
CA PRO A 840 -62.77 6.12 34.58
C PRO A 840 -61.31 6.02 35.08
N VAL A 841 -61.12 5.41 36.25
CA VAL A 841 -59.82 5.19 36.92
C VAL A 841 -59.59 3.69 37.14
N THR A 842 -58.36 3.24 36.84
CA THR A 842 -57.89 1.85 37.00
C THR A 842 -56.86 1.67 38.12
N GLY A 843 -56.23 2.76 38.57
CA GLY A 843 -55.22 2.72 39.63
C GLY A 843 -54.62 4.09 39.94
N LYS A 844 -53.55 4.09 40.75
CA LYS A 844 -52.71 5.27 41.01
C LYS A 844 -51.25 4.89 41.22
N ILE A 845 -50.37 5.87 41.00
CA ILE A 845 -48.95 5.83 41.35
C ILE A 845 -48.66 7.11 42.14
N GLY A 846 -48.69 7.02 43.47
CA GLY A 846 -48.63 8.19 44.35
C GLY A 846 -49.78 9.17 44.08
N ASN A 847 -49.45 10.42 43.78
CA ASN A 847 -50.42 11.50 43.55
C ASN A 847 -50.97 11.58 42.10
N TRP A 848 -50.85 10.51 41.32
CA TRP A 848 -51.34 10.46 39.94
C TRP A 848 -52.27 9.27 39.75
N TYR A 849 -53.52 9.55 39.34
CA TYR A 849 -54.45 8.51 38.91
C TYR A 849 -54.10 8.02 37.50
N GLU A 850 -54.21 6.72 37.29
CA GLU A 850 -54.29 6.12 35.97
C GLU A 850 -55.74 6.19 35.48
N VAL A 851 -55.96 6.89 34.36
CA VAL A 851 -57.27 7.12 33.74
C VAL A 851 -57.30 6.55 32.33
N SER A 852 -58.48 6.09 31.89
CA SER A 852 -58.71 5.77 30.48
C SER A 852 -59.43 6.93 29.78
N TYR A 853 -58.83 7.43 28.70
CA TYR A 853 -59.38 8.50 27.87
C TYR A 853 -59.15 8.18 26.40
N GLU A 854 -60.21 8.20 25.57
CA GLU A 854 -60.17 7.77 24.17
C GLU A 854 -59.57 6.37 23.94
N GLY A 855 -59.73 5.45 24.90
CA GLY A 855 -59.14 4.11 24.85
C GLY A 855 -57.63 4.06 25.13
N LYS A 856 -57.02 5.18 25.54
CA LYS A 856 -55.61 5.28 25.95
C LYS A 856 -55.53 5.31 27.48
N THR A 857 -54.62 4.52 28.05
CA THR A 857 -54.18 4.67 29.44
C THR A 857 -53.31 5.92 29.54
N LEU A 858 -53.71 6.89 30.36
CA LEU A 858 -53.00 8.14 30.63
C LEU A 858 -52.96 8.41 32.13
N TYR A 859 -52.13 9.36 32.56
CA TYR A 859 -51.98 9.72 33.98
C TYR A 859 -52.39 11.16 34.24
N ALA A 860 -53.16 11.37 35.31
CA ALA A 860 -53.71 12.67 35.69
C ALA A 860 -53.43 12.97 37.17
N TYR A 861 -53.11 14.24 37.48
CA TYR A 861 -52.75 14.62 38.85
C TYR A 861 -53.99 14.65 39.77
N ASN A 862 -53.93 13.94 40.89
CA ASN A 862 -55.10 13.72 41.74
C ASN A 862 -55.65 15.02 42.37
N GLY A 863 -54.81 16.04 42.62
CA GLY A 863 -55.24 17.34 43.12
C GLY A 863 -56.12 18.17 42.17
N THR A 864 -56.34 17.71 40.93
CA THR A 864 -57.29 18.30 39.97
C THR A 864 -58.56 17.48 39.77
N LEU A 865 -58.76 16.43 40.60
CA LEU A 865 -59.75 15.39 40.43
C LEU A 865 -60.47 15.08 41.76
N VAL A 866 -61.76 14.75 41.70
CA VAL A 866 -62.53 14.24 42.86
C VAL A 866 -63.31 12.98 42.49
N MET A 867 -63.41 12.01 43.39
CA MET A 867 -64.16 10.76 43.17
C MET A 867 -65.65 11.04 42.88
N THR A 868 -66.26 10.27 41.97
CA THR A 868 -67.65 10.48 41.53
C THR A 868 -68.27 9.20 40.95
N SER A 869 -69.55 9.27 40.53
CA SER A 869 -70.25 8.25 39.76
C SER A 869 -70.05 8.46 38.25
N SER A 870 -70.17 7.40 37.44
CA SER A 870 -70.04 7.48 35.97
C SER A 870 -71.06 8.44 35.34
N LYS A 871 -72.31 8.39 35.81
CA LYS A 871 -73.38 9.32 35.48
C LYS A 871 -73.50 10.36 36.60
N LEU A 872 -73.42 11.64 36.25
CA LEU A 872 -73.49 12.76 37.19
C LEU A 872 -74.61 13.73 36.80
N ASN A 873 -75.54 13.98 37.73
CA ASN A 873 -76.53 15.04 37.61
C ASN A 873 -76.19 16.18 38.60
N ILE A 874 -76.14 17.42 38.12
CA ILE A 874 -75.92 18.64 38.91
C ILE A 874 -77.22 19.45 38.86
N TYR A 875 -77.82 19.75 40.02
CA TYR A 875 -79.12 20.43 40.10
C TYR A 875 -78.95 21.85 40.67
N ASN A 876 -79.09 22.86 39.82
CA ASN A 876 -79.06 24.28 40.21
C ASN A 876 -80.48 24.80 40.36
N SER A 877 -80.79 25.44 41.49
CA SER A 877 -82.06 26.14 41.73
C SER A 877 -81.87 27.63 41.46
N VAL A 878 -82.71 28.23 40.62
CA VAL A 878 -82.61 29.64 40.23
C VAL A 878 -83.90 30.37 40.61
N ALA A 879 -83.81 31.30 41.57
CA ALA A 879 -84.96 32.07 42.03
C ALA A 879 -85.51 32.97 40.91
N THR A 880 -86.83 33.00 40.74
CA THR A 880 -87.52 33.89 39.79
C THR A 880 -87.98 35.18 40.48
N PRO A 881 -87.99 36.34 39.81
CA PRO A 881 -88.44 37.62 40.40
C PRO A 881 -89.98 37.74 40.55
N PHE A 882 -90.73 36.65 40.31
CA PHE A 882 -92.20 36.61 40.38
C PHE A 882 -92.69 35.51 41.32
N THR A 883 -93.88 35.70 41.91
CA THR A 883 -94.63 34.61 42.55
C THR A 883 -95.23 33.69 41.50
N PHE A 884 -95.55 32.44 41.85
CA PHE A 884 -96.17 31.52 40.90
C PHE A 884 -97.51 32.04 40.36
N ASP A 885 -98.33 32.67 41.21
CA ASP A 885 -99.61 33.26 40.79
C ASP A 885 -99.46 34.46 39.86
N SER A 886 -98.49 35.36 40.11
CA SER A 886 -98.24 36.50 39.23
C SER A 886 -97.67 36.06 37.88
N PHE A 887 -96.80 35.04 37.88
CA PHE A 887 -96.34 34.36 36.66
C PHE A 887 -97.51 33.75 35.87
N ILE A 888 -98.38 32.94 36.49
CA ILE A 888 -99.54 32.33 35.83
C ILE A 888 -100.52 33.39 35.31
N SER A 889 -100.78 34.44 36.09
CA SER A 889 -101.63 35.57 35.65
C SER A 889 -101.08 36.26 34.40
N ALA A 890 -99.75 36.37 34.26
CA ALA A 890 -99.13 36.89 33.05
C ALA A 890 -99.24 35.92 31.87
N GLN A 891 -99.15 34.61 32.07
CA GLN A 891 -99.40 33.61 31.01
C GLN A 891 -100.84 33.73 30.48
N MET A 892 -101.84 33.77 31.35
CA MET A 892 -103.26 33.80 30.96
C MET A 892 -103.71 35.12 30.30
N LYS A 893 -102.88 36.17 30.36
CA LYS A 893 -103.12 37.47 29.70
C LYS A 893 -102.57 37.56 28.27
N LEU A 894 -101.88 36.52 27.79
CA LEU A 894 -101.41 36.46 26.40
C LEU A 894 -102.58 36.38 25.41
N ASN A 895 -102.34 36.79 24.17
CA ASN A 895 -103.30 36.69 23.06
C ASN A 895 -102.64 36.04 21.82
N PRO A 896 -102.95 34.77 21.49
CA PRO A 896 -103.78 33.85 22.27
C PRO A 896 -103.13 33.50 23.63
N PRO A 897 -103.91 33.12 24.65
CA PRO A 897 -103.39 32.51 25.87
C PRO A 897 -102.74 31.15 25.56
N PRO A 898 -102.00 30.53 26.50
CA PRO A 898 -101.48 29.17 26.34
C PRO A 898 -102.53 28.20 25.78
N GLN A 899 -102.12 27.38 24.81
CA GLN A 899 -103.01 26.47 24.08
C GLN A 899 -102.66 25.01 24.38
N THR A 900 -103.59 24.11 24.07
CA THR A 900 -103.42 22.67 24.24
C THR A 900 -104.25 21.89 23.23
N ASP A 901 -103.79 20.67 22.96
CA ASP A 901 -104.41 19.60 22.18
C ASP A 901 -105.36 18.70 23.01
N LEU A 902 -105.34 18.81 24.35
CA LEU A 902 -106.06 17.94 25.29
C LEU A 902 -107.59 17.90 25.11
N TYR A 903 -108.21 18.93 24.52
CA TYR A 903 -109.68 19.07 24.50
C TYR A 903 -110.34 18.68 23.16
N ALA A 904 -109.60 18.14 22.18
CA ALA A 904 -110.10 17.82 20.83
C ALA A 904 -111.28 16.81 20.78
N SER A 905 -111.56 16.12 21.89
CA SER A 905 -112.69 15.20 22.08
C SER A 905 -113.69 15.64 23.17
N LYS A 906 -113.52 16.83 23.76
CA LYS A 906 -114.34 17.33 24.88
C LYS A 906 -115.61 18.02 24.38
N LEU A 907 -116.73 17.81 25.08
CA LEU A 907 -117.98 18.54 24.86
C LEU A 907 -117.94 19.93 25.51
N MET A 908 -118.45 20.93 24.82
CA MET A 908 -118.34 22.36 25.11
C MET A 908 -119.67 23.07 24.81
N TYR A 909 -119.77 24.39 25.05
CA TYR A 909 -121.02 25.16 24.96
C TYR A 909 -120.90 26.36 24.01
N VAL A 910 -121.98 26.69 23.30
CA VAL A 910 -122.14 27.92 22.48
C VAL A 910 -123.51 28.54 22.77
N SER A 911 -123.67 29.86 22.78
CA SER A 911 -124.99 30.47 23.06
C SER A 911 -125.98 30.17 21.92
N ALA A 912 -127.22 29.86 22.29
CA ALA A 912 -128.27 29.46 21.35
C ALA A 912 -128.74 30.63 20.47
N ASP A 913 -128.73 31.86 21.01
CA ASP A 913 -129.16 33.09 20.32
C ASP A 913 -128.39 33.35 19.01
N TYR A 914 -127.16 32.82 18.94
CA TYR A 914 -126.25 32.97 17.80
C TYR A 914 -126.13 31.71 16.93
N VAL A 915 -127.09 30.78 17.05
CA VAL A 915 -127.10 29.50 16.34
C VAL A 915 -128.49 29.17 15.80
N ARG A 916 -128.66 29.25 14.47
CA ARG A 916 -129.95 28.92 13.82
C ARG A 916 -130.04 27.44 13.46
N LEU A 917 -131.04 26.75 14.02
CA LEU A 917 -131.40 25.38 13.66
C LEU A 917 -132.05 25.31 12.27
N GLY A 918 -131.89 24.18 11.59
CA GLY A 918 -132.47 23.91 10.26
C GLY A 918 -133.96 23.55 10.27
N GLY A 919 -134.82 24.38 10.88
CA GLY A 919 -136.28 24.29 10.75
C GLY A 919 -137.01 23.29 11.65
N ALA A 920 -136.35 22.73 12.68
CA ALA A 920 -136.98 21.85 13.67
C ALA A 920 -137.20 22.57 15.02
N LEU A 921 -138.24 22.16 15.75
CA LEU A 921 -138.48 22.54 17.14
C LEU A 921 -137.58 21.70 18.06
N ASP A 922 -136.71 22.37 18.81
CA ASP A 922 -135.63 21.84 19.66
C ASP A 922 -134.54 20.98 18.94
N PRO A 923 -133.30 20.92 19.47
CA PRO A 923 -132.22 20.17 18.84
C PRO A 923 -132.33 18.68 19.16
N VAL A 924 -132.85 17.89 18.22
CA VAL A 924 -132.67 16.42 18.29
C VAL A 924 -131.18 16.11 18.26
N ASN A 925 -130.73 15.20 19.14
CA ASN A 925 -129.34 14.89 19.48
C ASN A 925 -128.35 14.96 18.29
N GLY A 926 -127.66 16.11 18.19
CA GLY A 926 -126.70 16.37 17.13
C GLY A 926 -127.34 16.91 15.84
N THR A 927 -128.19 17.93 15.97
CA THR A 927 -128.74 18.73 14.86
C THR A 927 -127.63 19.57 14.22
N ILE A 928 -127.64 19.72 12.88
CA ILE A 928 -126.74 20.67 12.20
C ILE A 928 -127.36 22.07 12.31
N ALA A 929 -126.56 23.04 12.73
CA ALA A 929 -126.98 24.42 12.90
C ALA A 929 -125.93 25.39 12.34
N THR A 930 -126.38 26.57 11.91
CA THR A 930 -125.52 27.62 11.35
C THR A 930 -125.22 28.67 12.40
N VAL A 931 -123.94 29.03 12.58
CA VAL A 931 -123.53 30.17 13.40
C VAL A 931 -124.03 31.47 12.75
N THR A 932 -124.99 32.13 13.38
CA THR A 932 -125.62 33.38 12.92
C THR A 932 -125.01 34.64 13.53
N ALA A 933 -124.09 34.53 14.48
CA ALA A 933 -123.31 35.68 14.94
C ALA A 933 -122.55 36.34 13.76
N THR A 934 -122.58 37.68 13.73
CA THR A 934 -121.81 38.50 12.79
C THR A 934 -120.31 38.54 13.15
N THR A 935 -119.96 38.20 14.39
CA THR A 935 -118.61 38.02 14.91
C THR A 935 -118.37 36.54 15.28
N PRO A 936 -117.12 36.09 15.47
CA PRO A 936 -116.85 34.70 15.83
C PRO A 936 -117.49 34.28 17.16
N LEU A 937 -118.20 33.14 17.15
CA LEU A 937 -118.97 32.64 18.29
C LEU A 937 -118.08 31.85 19.26
N ASN A 938 -118.00 32.32 20.50
CA ASN A 938 -117.20 31.71 21.57
C ASN A 938 -117.66 30.29 21.91
N ILE A 939 -116.71 29.35 21.86
CA ILE A 939 -116.81 27.97 22.35
C ILE A 939 -116.38 27.97 23.82
N ARG A 940 -117.26 27.55 24.73
CA ARG A 940 -117.12 27.77 26.18
C ARG A 940 -117.06 26.49 27.01
N SER A 941 -116.49 26.59 28.21
CA SER A 941 -116.42 25.49 29.18
C SER A 941 -117.73 25.20 29.93
N GLY A 942 -118.72 26.09 29.88
CA GLY A 942 -120.00 25.98 30.59
C GLY A 942 -121.09 26.83 29.95
N ALA A 943 -122.34 26.59 30.35
CA ALA A 943 -123.55 27.25 29.86
C ALA A 943 -123.75 28.67 30.45
N THR A 944 -122.74 29.53 30.37
CA THR A 944 -122.85 30.95 30.74
C THR A 944 -121.82 31.80 29.99
N THR A 945 -122.15 33.08 29.77
CA THR A 945 -121.26 34.06 29.13
C THR A 945 -120.00 34.37 29.96
N ALA A 946 -120.01 34.02 31.25
CA ALA A 946 -118.84 34.11 32.14
C ALA A 946 -117.88 32.91 32.04
N SER A 947 -118.25 31.81 31.39
CA SER A 947 -117.38 30.62 31.28
C SER A 947 -116.21 30.83 30.31
N HIS A 948 -115.06 30.24 30.67
CA HIS A 948 -113.80 30.21 29.88
C HIS A 948 -114.05 29.91 28.40
N VAL A 949 -113.33 30.62 27.52
CA VAL A 949 -113.44 30.49 26.06
C VAL A 949 -112.30 29.63 25.53
N TYR A 950 -112.63 28.38 25.18
CA TYR A 950 -111.71 27.43 24.57
C TYR A 950 -111.29 27.82 23.15
N GLY A 951 -112.16 28.50 22.41
CA GLY A 951 -111.91 28.90 21.02
C GLY A 951 -113.14 29.58 20.43
N GLN A 952 -113.18 29.72 19.10
CA GLN A 952 -114.29 30.37 18.40
C GLN A 952 -114.65 29.63 17.11
N PHE A 953 -115.94 29.58 16.79
CA PHE A 953 -116.41 29.27 15.44
C PHE A 953 -116.56 30.55 14.63
N LYS A 954 -116.21 30.52 13.34
CA LYS A 954 -116.39 31.67 12.44
C LYS A 954 -117.89 31.90 12.15
N PRO A 955 -118.31 33.14 11.81
CA PRO A 955 -119.63 33.40 11.23
C PRO A 955 -119.94 32.44 10.07
N GLN A 956 -121.22 32.06 9.92
CA GLN A 956 -121.71 31.11 8.91
C GLN A 956 -121.13 29.68 8.99
N ALA A 957 -120.27 29.35 9.97
CA ALA A 957 -119.82 27.98 10.17
C ALA A 957 -121.01 27.06 10.49
N MET A 958 -121.08 25.91 9.83
CA MET A 958 -121.98 24.83 10.22
C MET A 958 -121.35 24.04 11.37
N ILE A 959 -122.11 23.81 12.44
CA ILE A 959 -121.69 23.07 13.64
C ILE A 959 -122.76 22.05 14.02
N LYS A 960 -122.41 21.06 14.84
CA LYS A 960 -123.37 20.06 15.35
C LYS A 960 -123.72 20.38 16.80
N VAL A 961 -124.99 20.66 17.08
CA VAL A 961 -125.51 20.98 18.42
C VAL A 961 -126.31 19.82 19.00
N TYR A 962 -126.12 19.52 20.29
CA TYR A 962 -126.51 18.25 20.90
C TYR A 962 -127.68 18.38 21.88
N GLN A 963 -127.61 19.32 22.83
CA GLN A 963 -128.64 19.58 23.85
C GLN A 963 -128.68 21.09 24.15
N ASN A 964 -129.85 21.65 24.48
CA ASN A 964 -129.94 22.99 25.07
C ASN A 964 -129.79 22.89 26.59
N VAL A 965 -128.95 23.74 27.18
CA VAL A 965 -128.73 23.89 28.61
C VAL A 965 -128.67 25.39 28.90
N SER A 966 -129.68 25.92 29.60
CA SER A 966 -129.72 27.33 30.07
C SER A 966 -129.42 28.40 29.01
N GLY A 967 -129.90 28.22 27.77
CA GLY A 967 -129.67 29.16 26.66
C GLY A 967 -128.36 28.90 25.89
N PHE A 968 -127.68 27.79 26.14
CA PHE A 968 -126.49 27.36 25.42
C PHE A 968 -126.69 25.97 24.82
N TYR A 969 -126.30 25.78 23.56
CA TYR A 969 -126.19 24.47 22.96
C TYR A 969 -124.86 23.80 23.28
N THR A 970 -124.89 22.51 23.63
CA THR A 970 -123.68 21.68 23.70
C THR A 970 -123.17 21.29 22.31
N THR A 971 -121.86 21.26 22.13
CA THR A 971 -121.17 20.98 20.85
C THR A 971 -119.75 20.46 21.10
N TYR A 972 -119.18 19.71 20.15
CA TYR A 972 -117.73 19.48 20.09
C TYR A 972 -117.03 20.65 19.37
N PRO A 973 -115.72 20.88 19.56
CA PRO A 973 -114.95 21.87 18.81
C PRO A 973 -114.68 21.41 17.35
N ARG A 974 -115.76 21.25 16.56
CA ARG A 974 -115.73 20.71 15.20
C ARG A 974 -116.62 21.51 14.25
N ILE A 975 -116.07 21.89 13.11
CA ILE A 975 -116.82 22.50 12.00
C ILE A 975 -117.29 21.39 11.07
N TYR A 976 -118.57 21.41 10.68
CA TYR A 976 -119.13 20.50 9.69
C TYR A 976 -118.76 20.94 8.27
N THR A 977 -118.38 19.99 7.42
CA THR A 977 -118.08 20.24 5.99
C THR A 977 -118.75 19.17 5.12
N SER A 978 -119.13 19.53 3.90
CA SER A 978 -119.64 18.55 2.93
C SER A 978 -118.60 17.50 2.53
N THR A 979 -117.32 17.88 2.45
CA THR A 979 -116.23 17.02 1.95
C THR A 979 -115.72 16.02 2.99
N THR A 980 -115.46 16.45 4.22
CA THR A 980 -114.83 15.60 5.27
C THR A 980 -115.79 15.18 6.37
N ARG A 981 -117.07 15.59 6.29
CA ARG A 981 -118.09 15.59 7.35
C ARG A 981 -117.73 16.49 8.54
N TYR A 982 -116.50 16.43 9.06
CA TYR A 982 -116.02 17.32 10.13
C TYR A 982 -114.55 17.73 9.93
N SER A 983 -114.18 18.85 10.54
CA SER A 983 -112.81 19.25 10.85
C SER A 983 -112.72 19.65 12.32
N THR A 984 -111.74 19.12 13.06
CA THR A 984 -111.58 19.38 14.50
C THR A 984 -110.64 20.56 14.75
N ILE A 985 -111.05 21.49 15.61
CA ILE A 985 -110.17 22.54 16.12
C ILE A 985 -109.31 21.91 17.22
N TYR A 986 -108.09 21.49 16.87
CA TYR A 986 -107.18 20.80 17.79
C TYR A 986 -106.58 21.72 18.84
N TRP A 987 -106.07 22.89 18.44
CA TRP A 987 -105.46 23.87 19.34
C TRP A 987 -106.52 24.77 19.97
N LEU A 988 -106.70 24.64 21.27
CA LEU A 988 -107.70 25.35 22.06
C LEU A 988 -107.06 25.98 23.30
N ASN A 989 -107.59 27.13 23.74
CA ASN A 989 -107.08 27.89 24.88
C ASN A 989 -107.17 27.06 26.16
N ALA A 990 -106.05 26.82 26.82
CA ALA A 990 -105.96 26.03 28.04
C ALA A 990 -106.73 26.67 29.22
N LEU A 991 -107.20 25.84 30.14
CA LEU A 991 -107.67 26.29 31.46
C LEU A 991 -106.46 26.71 32.32
N GLU A 992 -106.63 27.73 33.16
CA GLU A 992 -105.57 28.16 34.09
C GLU A 992 -105.06 27.00 34.98
N ALA A 993 -105.93 26.10 35.41
CA ALA A 993 -105.55 24.92 36.19
C ALA A 993 -104.61 23.97 35.42
N ASP A 994 -104.81 23.80 34.11
CA ASP A 994 -103.96 22.95 33.28
C ASP A 994 -102.62 23.65 32.98
N VAL A 995 -102.62 24.97 32.78
CA VAL A 995 -101.41 25.79 32.67
C VAL A 995 -100.59 25.76 33.98
N ARG A 996 -101.25 25.84 35.15
CA ARG A 996 -100.61 25.66 36.47
C ARG A 996 -99.93 24.31 36.59
N ASN A 997 -100.62 23.22 36.22
CA ASN A 997 -100.06 21.87 36.28
C ASN A 997 -98.89 21.68 35.29
N ALA A 998 -98.96 22.26 34.09
CA ALA A 998 -97.92 22.16 33.06
C ALA A 998 -96.69 23.05 33.34
N ALA A 999 -96.86 24.16 34.07
CA ALA A 999 -95.80 25.14 34.32
C ALA A 999 -95.15 25.06 35.71
N ASP A 1000 -95.69 24.28 36.66
CA ASP A 1000 -95.13 24.14 38.01
C ASP A 1000 -93.87 23.22 38.04
N PRO A 1001 -92.65 23.74 38.31
CA PRO A 1001 -91.44 22.91 38.33
C PRO A 1001 -91.42 21.85 39.44
N LEU A 1002 -92.24 22.00 40.49
CA LEU A 1002 -92.35 21.02 41.59
C LEU A 1002 -93.24 19.82 41.24
N LYS A 1003 -93.95 19.85 40.10
CA LYS A 1003 -94.79 18.73 39.61
C LYS A 1003 -94.03 17.71 38.76
N VAL A 1004 -92.77 17.98 38.42
CA VAL A 1004 -91.98 17.16 37.50
C VAL A 1004 -91.03 16.24 38.27
N ASP A 1005 -91.21 14.92 38.13
CA ASP A 1005 -90.32 13.93 38.74
C ASP A 1005 -88.89 14.01 38.14
N ARG A 1006 -87.88 14.01 39.02
CA ARG A 1006 -86.45 14.07 38.70
C ARG A 1006 -85.94 12.86 37.90
N GLN A 1007 -86.61 11.71 38.00
CA GLN A 1007 -86.24 10.50 37.24
C GLN A 1007 -86.92 10.42 35.87
N SER A 1008 -87.93 11.26 35.61
CA SER A 1008 -88.65 11.29 34.34
C SER A 1008 -87.84 11.94 33.22
N SER A 1009 -88.09 11.52 31.96
CA SER A 1009 -87.56 12.24 30.79
C SER A 1009 -88.02 13.70 30.76
N ALA A 1010 -89.23 13.99 31.24
CA ALA A 1010 -89.78 15.33 31.34
C ALA A 1010 -88.93 16.29 32.20
N TYR A 1011 -88.06 15.80 33.09
CA TYR A 1011 -87.14 16.65 33.86
C TYR A 1011 -86.06 17.32 32.99
N TYR A 1012 -85.77 16.77 31.81
CA TYR A 1012 -84.80 17.35 30.87
C TYR A 1012 -85.30 18.65 30.22
N GLN A 1013 -86.52 19.11 30.52
CA GLN A 1013 -86.95 20.47 30.20
C GLN A 1013 -86.15 21.53 30.98
N PHE A 1014 -85.58 21.15 32.14
CA PHE A 1014 -84.69 21.97 32.94
C PHE A 1014 -83.20 21.75 32.61
N LEU A 1015 -82.86 20.94 31.61
CA LEU A 1015 -81.46 20.77 31.20
C LEU A 1015 -80.91 22.13 30.74
N ASP A 1016 -79.76 22.52 31.29
CA ASP A 1016 -79.02 23.70 30.85
C ASP A 1016 -78.38 23.41 29.50
N LEU A 1017 -79.06 23.85 28.44
CA LEU A 1017 -78.68 23.64 27.04
C LEU A 1017 -77.37 24.35 26.68
N SER A 1018 -76.78 25.13 27.59
CA SER A 1018 -75.46 25.75 27.41
C SER A 1018 -74.27 24.93 27.95
N LYS A 1019 -74.52 23.78 28.61
CA LYS A 1019 -73.48 22.99 29.27
C LYS A 1019 -73.20 21.68 28.53
N SER A 1020 -71.91 21.39 28.33
CA SER A 1020 -71.43 20.14 27.72
C SER A 1020 -71.85 18.91 28.54
N THR A 1021 -72.13 17.83 27.83
CA THR A 1021 -72.31 16.45 28.32
C THR A 1021 -71.03 15.88 28.94
N GLY A 1022 -69.85 16.41 28.58
CA GLY A 1022 -68.55 15.82 28.90
C GLY A 1022 -68.26 14.49 28.18
N ALA A 1023 -69.08 14.11 27.18
CA ALA A 1023 -68.91 12.88 26.42
C ALA A 1023 -67.73 12.96 25.44
N THR A 1024 -67.06 11.83 25.18
CA THR A 1024 -66.00 11.77 24.16
C THR A 1024 -66.59 11.64 22.75
N ALA A 1025 -65.84 12.06 21.73
CA ALA A 1025 -66.25 11.86 20.34
C ALA A 1025 -66.49 10.36 20.03
N ALA A 1026 -65.70 9.45 20.60
CA ALA A 1026 -65.93 8.00 20.48
C ALA A 1026 -67.30 7.57 21.04
N THR A 1027 -67.69 8.11 22.20
CA THR A 1027 -69.01 7.89 22.82
C THR A 1027 -70.14 8.39 21.92
N LEU A 1028 -70.03 9.61 21.38
CA LEU A 1028 -71.06 10.19 20.51
C LEU A 1028 -71.12 9.50 19.14
N ASN A 1029 -69.99 9.15 18.54
CA ASN A 1029 -69.95 8.39 17.28
C ASN A 1029 -70.62 7.02 17.39
N LYS A 1030 -70.46 6.33 18.53
CA LYS A 1030 -71.15 5.06 18.84
C LYS A 1030 -72.68 5.21 18.84
N ILE A 1031 -73.19 6.35 19.30
CA ILE A 1031 -74.63 6.70 19.31
C ILE A 1031 -75.12 7.12 17.91
N LEU A 1032 -74.28 7.84 17.14
CA LEU A 1032 -74.61 8.39 15.83
C LEU A 1032 -74.45 7.40 14.65
N ALA A 1033 -73.76 6.28 14.84
CA ALA A 1033 -73.39 5.33 13.78
C ALA A 1033 -74.56 4.85 12.89
N THR A 1034 -75.79 4.77 13.43
CA THR A 1034 -76.99 4.34 12.70
C THR A 1034 -77.86 5.51 12.18
N LYS A 1035 -77.43 6.76 12.37
CA LYS A 1035 -78.24 7.97 12.20
C LYS A 1035 -77.98 8.70 10.87
N GLY A 1036 -78.16 7.97 9.76
CA GLY A 1036 -78.10 8.55 8.42
C GLY A 1036 -76.76 9.20 8.11
N ILE A 1037 -76.76 10.49 7.74
CA ILE A 1037 -75.54 11.28 7.50
C ILE A 1037 -74.68 11.46 8.76
N PHE A 1038 -75.26 11.41 9.97
CA PHE A 1038 -74.50 11.59 11.21
C PHE A 1038 -73.60 10.39 11.58
N GLY A 1039 -73.78 9.24 10.91
CA GLY A 1039 -72.82 8.14 10.92
C GLY A 1039 -71.76 8.22 9.81
N LYS A 1040 -71.78 9.28 8.98
CA LYS A 1040 -71.08 9.37 7.67
C LYS A 1040 -70.48 10.75 7.40
N CYS A 1041 -69.93 11.39 8.43
CA CYS A 1041 -69.10 12.60 8.26
C CYS A 1041 -67.90 12.34 7.33
N SER A 1042 -67.42 13.41 6.69
CA SER A 1042 -66.66 13.32 5.42
C SER A 1042 -65.17 13.71 5.54
N THR A 1043 -64.83 14.45 6.57
CA THR A 1043 -63.51 15.05 6.86
C THR A 1043 -63.03 14.73 8.28
N GLY A 1044 -63.92 14.32 9.17
CA GLY A 1044 -63.66 13.87 10.53
C GLY A 1044 -64.78 12.95 11.02
N SER A 1045 -65.27 13.19 12.24
CA SER A 1045 -66.38 12.41 12.80
C SER A 1045 -67.46 13.32 13.35
N CYS A 1046 -68.74 12.97 13.17
CA CYS A 1046 -69.84 13.85 13.55
C CYS A 1046 -69.91 14.05 15.06
N GLY A 1047 -69.54 13.05 15.86
CA GLY A 1047 -69.42 13.17 17.31
C GLY A 1047 -68.41 14.23 17.74
N GLN A 1048 -67.28 14.36 17.03
CA GLN A 1048 -66.34 15.47 17.26
C GLN A 1048 -66.95 16.80 16.79
N ALA A 1049 -67.58 16.85 15.62
CA ALA A 1049 -68.21 18.08 15.12
C ALA A 1049 -69.32 18.63 16.06
N PHE A 1050 -70.08 17.76 16.74
CA PHE A 1050 -71.04 18.16 17.77
C PHE A 1050 -70.35 18.67 19.05
N ILE A 1051 -69.20 18.10 19.45
CA ILE A 1051 -68.38 18.60 20.58
C ILE A 1051 -67.74 19.96 20.23
N ASP A 1052 -67.19 20.10 19.02
CA ASP A 1052 -66.60 21.35 18.53
C ASP A 1052 -67.66 22.46 18.46
N ALA A 1053 -68.87 22.14 17.99
CA ALA A 1053 -70.02 23.02 18.02
C ALA A 1053 -70.42 23.40 19.46
N GLY A 1054 -70.51 22.42 20.36
CA GLY A 1054 -70.84 22.62 21.77
C GLY A 1054 -69.83 23.49 22.50
N ALA A 1055 -68.54 23.26 22.30
CA ALA A 1055 -67.45 24.02 22.88
C ALA A 1055 -67.34 25.45 22.29
N LYS A 1056 -67.49 25.60 20.96
CA LYS A 1056 -67.37 26.91 20.29
C LYS A 1056 -68.54 27.84 20.59
N TYR A 1057 -69.76 27.32 20.68
CA TYR A 1057 -70.99 28.12 20.82
C TYR A 1057 -71.68 27.95 22.17
N SER A 1058 -71.02 27.32 23.14
CA SER A 1058 -71.55 26.99 24.47
C SER A 1058 -72.91 26.30 24.39
N LEU A 1059 -72.95 25.10 23.80
CA LEU A 1059 -74.16 24.29 23.61
C LEU A 1059 -73.99 22.85 24.09
N ASN A 1060 -75.09 22.27 24.56
CA ASN A 1060 -75.17 20.87 24.95
C ASN A 1060 -75.21 19.96 23.71
N GLU A 1061 -74.31 18.98 23.63
CA GLU A 1061 -74.16 18.13 22.44
C GLU A 1061 -75.35 17.17 22.27
N ALA A 1062 -75.94 16.68 23.37
CA ALA A 1062 -77.12 15.83 23.31
C ALA A 1062 -78.36 16.60 22.82
N TYR A 1063 -78.51 17.88 23.19
CA TYR A 1063 -79.53 18.76 22.63
C TYR A 1063 -79.29 19.04 21.14
N LEU A 1064 -78.07 19.41 20.74
CA LEU A 1064 -77.74 19.63 19.33
C LEU A 1064 -77.99 18.37 18.49
N ILE A 1065 -77.59 17.20 18.95
CA ILE A 1065 -77.89 15.91 18.29
C ILE A 1065 -79.40 15.66 18.26
N SER A 1066 -80.12 15.87 19.37
CA SER A 1066 -81.58 15.68 19.42
C SER A 1066 -82.32 16.56 18.41
N HIS A 1067 -81.93 17.83 18.28
CA HIS A 1067 -82.54 18.77 17.36
C HIS A 1067 -82.18 18.42 15.91
N ALA A 1068 -80.89 18.14 15.60
CA ALA A 1068 -80.49 17.70 14.27
C ALA A 1068 -81.20 16.39 13.84
N LEU A 1069 -81.39 15.43 14.75
CA LEU A 1069 -82.13 14.20 14.45
C LEU A 1069 -83.62 14.44 14.17
N LEU A 1070 -84.24 15.47 14.76
CA LEU A 1070 -85.61 15.87 14.49
C LEU A 1070 -85.74 16.51 13.11
N GLU A 1071 -85.04 17.62 12.87
CA GLU A 1071 -85.14 18.43 11.64
C GLU A 1071 -84.73 17.68 10.36
N THR A 1072 -83.99 16.58 10.50
CA THR A 1072 -83.47 15.80 9.36
C THR A 1072 -84.06 14.40 9.23
N GLY A 1073 -85.03 14.04 10.08
CA GLY A 1073 -85.61 12.69 10.08
C GLY A 1073 -84.56 11.60 10.31
N ASN A 1074 -83.85 11.65 11.45
CA ASN A 1074 -82.70 10.81 11.77
C ASN A 1074 -81.54 10.88 10.74
N GLY A 1075 -81.27 12.05 10.18
CA GLY A 1075 -80.16 12.27 9.25
C GLY A 1075 -80.41 11.76 7.82
N SER A 1076 -81.67 11.68 7.40
CA SER A 1076 -82.08 11.12 6.10
C SER A 1076 -82.67 12.13 5.11
N SER A 1077 -83.04 13.34 5.56
CA SER A 1077 -83.65 14.35 4.70
C SER A 1077 -82.73 14.80 3.56
N LYS A 1078 -83.31 15.33 2.47
CA LYS A 1078 -82.54 15.73 1.29
C LYS A 1078 -81.58 16.89 1.56
N LEU A 1079 -81.94 17.80 2.46
CA LEU A 1079 -81.07 18.88 2.94
C LEU A 1079 -79.90 18.38 3.79
N ALA A 1080 -80.12 17.36 4.64
CA ALA A 1080 -79.09 16.78 5.49
C ALA A 1080 -78.12 15.86 4.72
N THR A 1081 -78.62 15.16 3.70
CA THR A 1081 -77.82 14.25 2.85
C THR A 1081 -77.12 14.95 1.68
N GLY A 1082 -77.43 16.22 1.44
CA GLY A 1082 -76.71 17.10 0.52
C GLY A 1082 -77.50 17.50 -0.73
N VAL A 1083 -77.52 18.80 -1.04
CA VAL A 1083 -78.11 19.39 -2.25
C VAL A 1083 -76.99 20.02 -3.08
N SER A 1084 -77.03 19.91 -4.40
CA SER A 1084 -76.11 20.64 -5.28
C SER A 1084 -76.65 22.05 -5.52
N TRP A 1085 -75.89 23.08 -5.13
CA TRP A 1085 -76.24 24.48 -5.30
C TRP A 1085 -75.03 25.26 -5.83
N ASN A 1086 -75.21 26.04 -6.90
CA ASN A 1086 -74.13 26.79 -7.56
C ASN A 1086 -72.85 25.96 -7.83
N GLY A 1087 -73.01 24.69 -8.21
CA GLY A 1087 -71.89 23.77 -8.52
C GLY A 1087 -71.18 23.17 -7.31
N ARG A 1088 -71.67 23.36 -6.07
CA ARG A 1088 -71.15 22.72 -4.86
C ARG A 1088 -72.24 21.95 -4.12
N THR A 1089 -71.89 20.80 -3.54
CA THR A 1089 -72.78 20.17 -2.55
C THR A 1089 -72.78 20.98 -1.26
N VAL A 1090 -73.97 21.26 -0.75
CA VAL A 1090 -74.22 21.95 0.51
C VAL A 1090 -75.13 21.13 1.40
N TYR A 1091 -74.95 21.25 2.71
CA TYR A 1091 -75.63 20.45 3.73
C TYR A 1091 -76.31 21.36 4.74
N ASN A 1092 -77.48 20.97 5.24
CA ASN A 1092 -78.21 21.72 6.26
C ASN A 1092 -78.85 20.75 7.26
N MET A 1093 -78.41 20.85 8.52
CA MET A 1093 -78.70 19.86 9.58
C MET A 1093 -79.83 20.26 10.53
N TYR A 1094 -80.39 21.46 10.37
CA TYR A 1094 -81.37 22.03 11.30
C TYR A 1094 -82.48 22.82 10.58
N GLY A 1095 -82.70 22.58 9.28
CA GLY A 1095 -83.75 23.25 8.49
C GLY A 1095 -83.57 24.76 8.27
N ILE A 1096 -82.44 25.36 8.67
CA ILE A 1096 -82.29 26.82 8.76
C ILE A 1096 -82.39 27.45 7.37
N GLY A 1097 -83.33 28.38 7.19
CA GLY A 1097 -83.57 29.06 5.91
C GLY A 1097 -84.41 28.25 4.90
N ALA A 1098 -84.92 27.08 5.28
CA ALA A 1098 -85.90 26.33 4.47
C ALA A 1098 -87.31 26.88 4.71
N TYR A 1099 -87.95 27.44 3.69
CA TYR A 1099 -89.32 27.96 3.75
C TYR A 1099 -90.32 27.01 3.09
N ASP A 1100 -91.51 26.83 3.66
CA ASP A 1100 -92.53 25.83 3.25
C ASP A 1100 -92.86 25.78 1.75
N TYR A 1101 -92.76 26.91 1.03
CA TYR A 1101 -93.05 26.98 -0.41
C TYR A 1101 -91.96 26.38 -1.31
N ASP A 1102 -90.70 26.36 -0.85
CA ASP A 1102 -89.56 25.73 -1.54
C ASP A 1102 -88.43 25.43 -0.55
N ALA A 1103 -88.69 24.51 0.38
CA ALA A 1103 -87.81 24.22 1.51
C ALA A 1103 -86.42 23.73 1.07
N ILE A 1104 -86.34 22.98 -0.03
CA ILE A 1104 -85.09 22.38 -0.52
C ILE A 1104 -84.17 23.44 -1.12
N ASN A 1105 -84.67 24.30 -2.01
CA ASN A 1105 -83.81 25.28 -2.67
C ASN A 1105 -83.45 26.44 -1.75
N THR A 1106 -84.40 26.93 -0.93
CA THR A 1106 -84.14 28.01 0.02
C THR A 1106 -83.17 27.59 1.12
N GLY A 1107 -83.36 26.39 1.70
CA GLY A 1107 -82.44 25.81 2.69
C GLY A 1107 -81.04 25.49 2.14
N ALA A 1108 -80.93 25.18 0.84
CA ALA A 1108 -79.65 24.98 0.16
C ALA A 1108 -78.96 26.33 -0.18
N ALA A 1109 -79.71 27.33 -0.63
CA ALA A 1109 -79.19 28.69 -0.86
C ALA A 1109 -78.63 29.29 0.43
N TYR A 1110 -79.33 29.12 1.55
CA TYR A 1110 -78.85 29.52 2.88
C TYR A 1110 -77.55 28.79 3.23
N ALA A 1111 -77.53 27.45 3.16
CA ALA A 1111 -76.34 26.65 3.44
C ALA A 1111 -75.12 27.02 2.56
N TYR A 1112 -75.33 27.37 1.28
CA TYR A 1112 -74.29 27.88 0.40
C TYR A 1112 -73.73 29.22 0.89
N SER A 1113 -74.58 30.16 1.30
CA SER A 1113 -74.17 31.46 1.82
C SER A 1113 -73.33 31.36 3.10
N GLN A 1114 -73.59 30.35 3.94
CA GLN A 1114 -72.87 30.08 5.19
C GLN A 1114 -71.65 29.15 5.00
N GLY A 1115 -71.34 28.73 3.76
CA GLY A 1115 -70.19 27.88 3.46
C GLY A 1115 -70.28 26.44 3.95
N TRP A 1116 -71.50 25.90 4.14
CA TRP A 1116 -71.75 24.57 4.71
C TRP A 1116 -71.52 23.44 3.68
N PHE A 1117 -70.29 23.33 3.18
CA PHE A 1117 -69.87 22.40 2.12
C PHE A 1117 -69.52 20.98 2.63
N THR A 1118 -69.60 20.72 3.94
CA THR A 1118 -69.48 19.39 4.55
C THR A 1118 -70.55 19.19 5.63
N PRO A 1119 -70.94 17.94 5.97
CA PRO A 1119 -71.79 17.66 7.12
C PRO A 1119 -71.28 18.29 8.41
N GLU A 1120 -69.98 18.24 8.65
CA GLU A 1120 -69.32 18.84 9.83
C GLU A 1120 -69.47 20.36 9.87
N ALA A 1121 -69.26 21.05 8.74
CA ALA A 1121 -69.46 22.50 8.65
C ALA A 1121 -70.92 22.90 8.88
N ALA A 1122 -71.88 22.08 8.43
CA ALA A 1122 -73.31 22.29 8.66
C ALA A 1122 -73.73 22.06 10.12
N ILE A 1123 -73.15 21.06 10.81
CA ILE A 1123 -73.33 20.86 12.26
C ILE A 1123 -72.83 22.08 13.03
N ILE A 1124 -71.58 22.49 12.79
CA ILE A 1124 -70.92 23.57 13.53
C ILE A 1124 -71.58 24.93 13.22
N GLY A 1125 -71.78 25.26 11.95
CA GLY A 1125 -72.39 26.54 11.56
C GLY A 1125 -73.88 26.65 11.90
N GLY A 1126 -74.64 25.56 11.86
CA GLY A 1126 -76.03 25.55 12.30
C GLY A 1126 -76.19 25.71 13.81
N ALA A 1127 -75.23 25.22 14.59
CA ALA A 1127 -75.16 25.44 16.03
C ALA A 1127 -74.96 26.93 16.41
N GLU A 1128 -74.31 27.74 15.57
CA GLU A 1128 -74.19 29.19 15.77
C GLU A 1128 -75.57 29.88 15.78
N PHE A 1129 -76.44 29.49 14.85
CA PHE A 1129 -77.82 29.99 14.78
C PHE A 1129 -78.62 29.57 16.02
N ILE A 1130 -78.53 28.30 16.43
CA ILE A 1130 -79.22 27.78 17.62
C ILE A 1130 -78.74 28.48 18.89
N SER A 1131 -77.43 28.68 19.03
CA SER A 1131 -76.83 29.40 20.16
C SER A 1131 -77.34 30.84 20.22
N THR A 1132 -77.16 31.61 19.15
CA THR A 1132 -77.44 33.05 19.12
C THR A 1132 -78.93 33.42 19.06
N LYS A 1133 -79.80 32.54 18.56
CA LYS A 1133 -81.25 32.80 18.49
C LYS A 1133 -82.04 32.22 19.65
N TYR A 1134 -81.59 31.12 20.24
CA TYR A 1134 -82.42 30.35 21.18
C TYR A 1134 -81.81 30.21 22.57
N VAL A 1135 -80.57 29.74 22.72
CA VAL A 1135 -80.00 29.42 24.04
C VAL A 1135 -79.36 30.64 24.72
N HIS A 1136 -78.60 31.45 23.97
CA HIS A 1136 -77.92 32.67 24.44
C HIS A 1136 -78.62 33.92 23.90
N ASN A 1137 -79.94 33.94 23.98
CA ASN A 1137 -80.77 35.08 23.58
C ASN A 1137 -80.88 36.13 24.71
N GLN A 1138 -81.34 37.33 24.38
CA GLN A 1138 -81.49 38.48 25.31
C GLN A 1138 -82.56 38.33 26.42
N TYR A 1139 -83.04 37.11 26.66
CA TYR A 1139 -84.04 36.75 27.67
C TYR A 1139 -83.57 35.58 28.58
N ASP A 1140 -82.29 35.18 28.47
CA ASP A 1140 -81.61 34.17 29.32
C ASP A 1140 -82.27 32.78 29.32
N GLN A 1141 -82.73 32.34 28.13
CA GLN A 1141 -83.55 31.14 27.96
C GLN A 1141 -82.73 29.87 27.70
N ASN A 1142 -81.77 29.58 28.58
CA ASN A 1142 -80.86 28.43 28.47
C ASN A 1142 -81.50 27.05 28.72
N THR A 1143 -82.81 26.94 28.93
CA THR A 1143 -83.53 25.65 29.09
C THR A 1143 -84.82 25.63 28.29
N LEU A 1144 -85.28 24.44 27.87
CA LEU A 1144 -86.56 24.29 27.15
C LEU A 1144 -87.75 24.85 27.96
N TYR A 1145 -87.73 24.69 29.29
CA TYR A 1145 -88.70 25.31 30.18
C TYR A 1145 -88.65 26.84 30.08
N LYS A 1146 -87.46 27.45 30.14
CA LYS A 1146 -87.32 28.91 30.02
C LYS A 1146 -87.73 29.43 28.64
N MET A 1147 -87.41 28.70 27.57
CA MET A 1147 -87.85 29.02 26.19
C MET A 1147 -89.37 28.96 26.03
N ARG A 1148 -90.05 28.01 26.70
CA ARG A 1148 -91.51 27.94 26.68
C ARG A 1148 -92.15 29.02 27.56
N TRP A 1149 -91.72 29.14 28.81
CA TRP A 1149 -92.48 29.86 29.83
C TRP A 1149 -92.00 31.28 30.11
N SER A 1150 -90.73 31.57 29.81
CA SER A 1150 -90.05 32.84 30.12
C SER A 1150 -90.22 33.27 31.58
N PRO A 1151 -89.84 32.43 32.57
CA PRO A 1151 -90.15 32.65 33.98
C PRO A 1151 -89.50 33.90 34.59
N MET A 1152 -88.41 34.39 33.99
CA MET A 1152 -87.74 35.63 34.40
C MET A 1152 -88.41 36.88 33.81
N ARG A 1153 -89.16 36.74 32.71
CA ARG A 1153 -89.84 37.84 31.99
C ARG A 1153 -91.22 37.34 31.49
N PRO A 1154 -92.17 37.03 32.40
CA PRO A 1154 -93.40 36.31 32.06
C PRO A 1154 -94.23 37.02 30.99
N GLY A 1155 -94.79 36.25 30.06
CA GLY A 1155 -95.51 36.77 28.90
C GLY A 1155 -94.64 37.39 27.79
N VAL A 1156 -93.30 37.40 27.91
CA VAL A 1156 -92.40 37.94 26.88
C VAL A 1156 -91.54 36.85 26.25
N HIS A 1157 -91.46 36.84 24.91
CA HIS A 1157 -90.59 35.96 24.10
C HIS A 1157 -90.73 34.47 24.44
N GLN A 1158 -91.87 33.86 24.09
CA GLN A 1158 -92.12 32.43 24.28
C GLN A 1158 -92.07 31.69 22.95
N TYR A 1159 -91.42 30.52 22.92
CA TYR A 1159 -91.18 29.76 21.69
C TYR A 1159 -92.48 29.19 21.06
N ALA A 1160 -93.48 28.84 21.88
CA ALA A 1160 -94.71 28.18 21.43
C ALA A 1160 -95.91 28.51 22.32
N THR A 1161 -97.12 28.48 21.75
CA THR A 1161 -98.38 28.58 22.51
C THR A 1161 -98.75 27.29 23.22
N ASP A 1162 -98.40 26.12 22.66
CA ASP A 1162 -98.62 24.80 23.26
C ASP A 1162 -97.96 24.70 24.65
N MET A 1163 -98.77 24.58 25.71
CA MET A 1163 -98.26 24.42 27.08
C MET A 1163 -97.44 23.14 27.28
N GLY A 1164 -97.63 22.12 26.45
CA GLY A 1164 -96.85 20.88 26.46
C GLY A 1164 -95.52 20.93 25.69
N TRP A 1165 -95.23 22.00 24.95
CA TRP A 1165 -94.13 22.04 23.96
C TRP A 1165 -92.78 21.62 24.54
N ALA A 1166 -92.41 22.15 25.71
CA ALA A 1166 -91.09 21.89 26.32
C ALA A 1166 -90.90 20.40 26.64
N VAL A 1167 -91.90 19.78 27.28
CA VAL A 1167 -91.89 18.35 27.65
C VAL A 1167 -91.85 17.47 26.41
N LYS A 1168 -92.59 17.83 25.35
CA LYS A 1168 -92.65 17.09 24.08
C LYS A 1168 -91.26 16.95 23.40
N GLN A 1169 -90.29 17.81 23.68
CA GLN A 1169 -88.91 17.70 23.14
C GLN A 1169 -87.97 16.80 23.97
N THR A 1170 -88.26 16.54 25.25
CA THR A 1170 -87.25 16.05 26.21
C THR A 1170 -86.81 14.60 26.03
N THR A 1171 -87.70 13.73 25.55
CA THR A 1171 -87.48 12.27 25.54
C THR A 1171 -86.30 11.85 24.67
N GLN A 1172 -86.06 12.52 23.53
CA GLN A 1172 -84.91 12.21 22.68
C GLN A 1172 -83.58 12.64 23.35
N ILE A 1173 -83.56 13.78 24.05
CA ILE A 1173 -82.39 14.25 24.82
C ILE A 1173 -82.07 13.26 25.96
N TYR A 1174 -83.07 12.86 26.73
CA TYR A 1174 -82.95 11.84 27.79
C TYR A 1174 -82.37 10.53 27.24
N ASN A 1175 -82.91 10.04 26.12
CA ASN A 1175 -82.46 8.79 25.50
C ASN A 1175 -81.00 8.85 25.04
N LEU A 1176 -80.53 9.99 24.53
CA LEU A 1176 -79.12 10.18 24.16
C LEU A 1176 -78.20 10.11 25.39
N TYR A 1177 -78.57 10.80 26.48
CA TYR A 1177 -77.85 10.74 27.75
C TYR A 1177 -77.78 9.32 28.32
N GLN A 1178 -78.85 8.52 28.25
CA GLN A 1178 -78.82 7.16 28.80
C GLN A 1178 -77.91 6.17 28.04
N GLN A 1179 -77.59 6.46 26.77
CA GLN A 1179 -76.64 5.67 25.95
C GLN A 1179 -75.16 6.00 26.23
N MET A 1180 -74.86 7.02 27.03
CA MET A 1180 -73.48 7.39 27.38
C MET A 1180 -72.97 6.57 28.58
N GLU A 1181 -71.72 6.08 28.48
CA GLU A 1181 -71.07 5.25 29.50
C GLU A 1181 -70.65 6.08 30.74
N SER A 1182 -70.25 7.34 30.52
CA SER A 1182 -70.17 8.40 31.54
C SER A 1182 -70.70 9.71 30.97
N TYR A 1183 -71.25 10.58 31.83
CA TYR A 1183 -71.74 11.92 31.43
C TYR A 1183 -71.84 12.87 32.64
N THR A 1184 -71.88 14.17 32.34
CA THR A 1184 -72.42 15.22 33.23
C THR A 1184 -73.68 15.85 32.61
N ALA A 1185 -74.76 15.90 33.40
CA ALA A 1185 -76.00 16.62 33.09
C ALA A 1185 -76.18 17.76 34.10
N VAL A 1186 -76.33 18.99 33.62
CA VAL A 1186 -76.55 20.18 34.46
C VAL A 1186 -77.98 20.65 34.27
N PHE A 1187 -78.72 20.79 35.36
CA PHE A 1187 -80.11 21.26 35.37
C PHE A 1187 -80.19 22.65 36.01
N ASP A 1188 -80.99 23.51 35.41
CA ASP A 1188 -81.27 24.90 35.81
C ASP A 1188 -82.78 25.01 36.00
N ILE A 1189 -83.19 24.99 37.26
CA ILE A 1189 -84.56 24.76 37.72
C ILE A 1189 -85.11 26.08 38.29
N PRO A 1190 -86.08 26.74 37.64
CA PRO A 1190 -86.69 27.94 38.17
C PRO A 1190 -87.46 27.67 39.47
N VAL A 1191 -87.31 28.56 40.45
CA VAL A 1191 -87.99 28.50 41.76
C VAL A 1191 -88.79 29.76 41.97
N PHE A 1192 -90.11 29.61 42.01
CA PHE A 1192 -91.06 30.70 42.29
C PHE A 1192 -91.32 30.85 43.79
N ALA A 1193 -91.50 32.10 44.22
CA ALA A 1193 -92.16 32.37 45.50
C ALA A 1193 -93.62 31.91 45.47
N ARG A 1194 -94.15 31.51 46.63
CA ARG A 1194 -95.53 31.08 46.86
C ARG A 1194 -96.03 31.70 48.15
#